data_AF-A0A3C1UQF6-F1
#
_entry.id   AF-A0A3C1UQF6-F1
#
_cell.length_a   1.000
_cell.length_b   1.000
_cell.length_c   1.000
_cell.angle_alpha   90.00
_cell.angle_beta   90.00
_cell.angle_gamma   90.00
#
_symmetry.space_group_name_H-M   'P 1'
#
loop_
_entity.id
_entity.type
_entity.pdbx_description
1 polymer ?
#
loop_
_entity_poly.entity_id
_entity_poly.type
_entity_poly.pdbx_seq_one_letter_code
_entity_poly.pdbx_strand_id
1 'polypeptide(L)'
;MAKRQIKQNGIIRSEAAKVPDVTSLSRSKSFSDMNPFLRYPKPLGIVALLCLFPLLFLASKIKFSSQADKLLATDQGQQETFEKLRGIINNQDVLVVSIKCPEGIFSPSGLITLHDVSEALLTMEGASDVKSLTHSYKPVRSGFSFDMVPLAATNHLDIVSLKRLSDFSLSNPLIKNVMVSSDGMEALINVTFATPITRERQSSLSEELDVILNPWVTKGYRFHYLGLPLAENEVREALKSDIRWMIPVLSAGIALMLIGFIRSFRLLFFLFIQSAFTLLCGIALLSLLNIGIPLSGWLLIPFWATIQWTLLIHCLSACRQSKEDRAEHPVKDGIQRIFKSASLAMLTTAIGMGSLSASESAFIQEIGLMGAGGVVLIFLTTFGPGMSFLNIFYPRSADRGSNKRHREHLHESYVQGYLNWLLGNRRWILSAALFIFLISAFGLRYLSADIRIKSFLNKDTRTRQGLEHFDQIYGGANIFQMEIDTGNPNGIHQRQVLNYLEKLQEQAEQKPEITAVYSYAQLLSMMNQIWEQYTPGSFQLPKSDLILGTFATVLKTQNYPFMRALCDTDYQKSWLIIRTPDMPGKAYVNLISEIVDIAERELPNGCKLNIQEGLYKLIQSDRQIVQSMTRSALSTTCIILILLTLLWRSFKLGIMAVAVNLLAVVF
;
A
#
# COMPACT_ATOMS: atom_id res chain seq x y z
N MET A 1 -28.99 71.48 45.52
CA MET A 1 -28.55 72.23 46.72
C MET A 1 -27.51 71.39 47.44
N ALA A 2 -26.32 71.83 47.86
CA ALA A 2 -25.54 73.04 47.66
C ALA A 2 -24.08 72.64 47.98
N LYS A 3 -23.15 73.32 47.31
CA LYS A 3 -21.69 73.24 47.49
C LYS A 3 -21.28 73.35 48.97
N ARG A 4 -20.28 72.57 49.40
CA ARG A 4 -19.36 72.98 50.47
C ARG A 4 -17.93 72.65 50.08
N GLN A 5 -17.20 73.71 49.75
CA GLN A 5 -15.74 73.78 49.79
C GLN A 5 -15.28 73.58 51.24
N ILE A 6 -14.30 72.70 51.45
CA ILE A 6 -13.27 72.89 52.47
C ILE A 6 -11.94 72.56 51.80
N LYS A 7 -11.11 73.59 51.65
CA LYS A 7 -9.73 73.53 51.18
C LYS A 7 -8.89 74.13 52.29
N GLN A 8 -8.16 73.32 53.04
CA GLN A 8 -7.02 73.78 53.84
C GLN A 8 -6.02 72.64 54.04
N ASN A 9 -4.87 72.83 53.41
CA ASN A 9 -3.49 72.51 53.79
C ASN A 9 -3.14 71.11 54.32
N GLY A 10 -2.28 70.43 53.56
CA GLY A 10 -1.44 69.33 54.00
C GLY A 10 -0.35 69.05 52.97
N ILE A 11 0.73 69.82 53.02
CA ILE A 11 1.96 69.58 52.27
C ILE A 11 2.64 68.34 52.85
N ILE A 12 2.75 67.27 52.09
CA ILE A 12 3.82 66.29 52.23
C ILE A 12 4.38 66.02 50.83
N ARG A 13 5.59 66.53 50.62
CA ARG A 13 6.48 66.13 49.52
C ARG A 13 6.84 64.65 49.72
N SER A 14 6.62 63.81 48.71
CA SER A 14 7.49 62.67 48.45
C SER A 14 7.93 62.71 47.00
N GLU A 15 9.23 62.52 46.80
CA GLU A 15 9.92 62.54 45.52
C GLU A 15 9.39 61.42 44.61
N ALA A 16 8.66 61.79 43.56
CA ALA A 16 8.44 60.91 42.42
C ALA A 16 9.65 61.03 41.49
N ALA A 17 10.53 60.02 41.55
CA ALA A 17 11.59 59.81 40.58
C ALA A 17 11.00 59.83 39.16
N LYS A 18 11.57 60.67 38.29
CA LYS A 18 11.34 60.65 36.84
C LYS A 18 11.66 59.25 36.32
N VAL A 19 10.65 58.46 36.00
CA VAL A 19 10.79 57.30 35.14
C VAL A 19 11.06 57.84 33.73
N PRO A 20 12.19 57.50 33.08
CA PRO A 20 12.48 57.96 31.73
C PRO A 20 11.49 57.35 30.74
N ASP A 21 11.08 58.17 29.77
CA ASP A 21 10.19 57.85 28.67
C ASP A 21 10.80 56.74 27.79
N VAL A 22 10.38 55.49 28.01
CA VAL A 22 10.76 54.32 27.20
C VAL A 22 9.87 54.27 25.96
N THR A 23 9.96 55.28 25.10
CA THR A 23 9.29 55.30 23.77
C THR A 23 10.27 55.42 22.61
N SER A 24 11.57 55.19 22.82
CA SER A 24 12.60 55.30 21.76
C SER A 24 13.44 54.03 21.52
N LEU A 25 13.07 52.88 22.09
CA LEU A 25 13.74 51.61 21.77
C LEU A 25 13.06 50.92 20.58
N SER A 26 13.70 51.06 19.41
CA SER A 26 13.52 50.33 18.15
C SER A 26 12.14 49.69 17.92
N ARG A 27 11.25 50.40 17.21
CA ARG A 27 10.14 49.75 16.51
C ARG A 27 10.74 48.82 15.45
N SER A 28 10.96 47.53 15.78
CA SER A 28 11.09 46.52 14.74
C SER A 28 9.82 46.62 13.89
N LYS A 29 9.94 46.97 12.61
CA LYS A 29 8.77 47.08 11.72
C LYS A 29 7.97 45.78 11.83
N SER A 30 6.67 45.90 12.07
CA SER A 30 5.79 44.72 12.15
C SER A 30 5.80 43.98 10.81
N PHE A 31 5.61 42.65 10.80
CA PHE A 31 5.42 41.87 9.58
C PHE A 31 4.35 42.49 8.66
N SER A 32 3.27 43.00 9.27
CA SER A 32 2.17 43.62 8.54
C SER A 32 2.53 44.97 7.89
N ASP A 33 3.54 45.66 8.42
CA ASP A 33 4.11 46.89 7.82
C ASP A 33 5.12 46.60 6.71
N MET A 34 5.79 45.45 6.79
CA MET A 34 6.80 45.01 5.83
C MET A 34 6.21 44.24 4.64
N ASN A 35 5.02 43.66 4.79
CA ASN A 35 4.40 42.85 3.75
C ASN A 35 3.82 43.72 2.61
N PRO A 36 4.36 43.66 1.38
CA PRO A 36 3.91 44.50 0.28
C PRO A 36 2.48 44.17 -0.16
N PHE A 37 2.02 42.91 -0.01
CA PHE A 37 0.69 42.44 -0.40
C PHE A 37 -0.43 43.00 0.49
N LEU A 38 -0.11 43.40 1.72
CA LEU A 38 -1.02 44.12 2.61
C LEU A 38 -1.03 45.63 2.35
N ARG A 39 0.13 46.20 1.96
CA ARG A 39 0.29 47.63 1.67
C ARG A 39 -0.30 48.03 0.31
N TYR A 40 -0.13 47.18 -0.71
CA TYR A 40 -0.58 47.41 -2.08
C TYR A 40 -1.47 46.26 -2.59
N PRO A 41 -2.62 46.01 -1.94
CA PRO A 41 -3.42 44.80 -2.18
C PRO A 41 -4.02 44.72 -3.59
N LYS A 42 -4.44 45.86 -4.16
CA LYS A 42 -5.05 45.90 -5.50
C LYS A 42 -4.03 45.61 -6.62
N PRO A 43 -2.92 46.36 -6.77
CA PRO A 43 -1.99 46.11 -7.87
C PRO A 43 -1.33 44.73 -7.76
N LEU A 44 -0.93 44.30 -6.56
CA LEU A 44 -0.30 42.99 -6.38
C LEU A 44 -1.30 41.82 -6.52
N GLY A 45 -2.56 42.02 -6.12
CA GLY A 45 -3.63 41.06 -6.41
C GLY A 45 -3.89 40.91 -7.91
N ILE A 46 -3.87 42.01 -8.67
CA ILE A 46 -4.00 41.97 -10.15
C ILE A 46 -2.80 41.26 -10.77
N VAL A 47 -1.58 41.55 -10.32
CA VAL A 47 -0.38 40.85 -10.80
C VAL A 47 -0.49 39.34 -10.51
N ALA A 48 -0.90 38.95 -9.31
CA ALA A 48 -1.10 37.54 -8.96
C ALA A 48 -2.17 36.86 -9.84
N LEU A 49 -3.27 37.57 -10.16
CA LEU A 49 -4.28 37.06 -11.10
C LEU A 49 -3.73 36.94 -12.53
N LEU A 50 -2.94 37.91 -13.00
CA LEU A 50 -2.29 37.83 -14.32
C LEU A 50 -1.26 36.70 -14.39
N CYS A 51 -0.58 36.38 -13.28
CA CYS A 51 0.32 35.24 -13.18
C CYS A 51 -0.41 33.89 -13.29
N LEU A 52 -1.73 33.81 -13.09
CA LEU A 52 -2.47 32.55 -13.26
C LEU A 52 -2.36 32.01 -14.69
N PHE A 53 -2.36 32.88 -15.71
CA PHE A 53 -2.30 32.46 -17.10
C PHE A 53 -0.98 31.76 -17.49
N PRO A 54 0.22 32.33 -17.22
CA PRO A 54 1.48 31.62 -17.45
C PRO A 54 1.64 30.40 -16.55
N LEU A 55 1.11 30.43 -15.31
CA LEU A 55 1.10 29.25 -14.42
C LEU A 55 0.25 28.10 -15.00
N LEU A 56 -0.92 28.40 -15.55
CA LEU A 56 -1.77 27.43 -16.25
C LEU A 56 -1.07 26.84 -17.47
N PHE A 57 -0.37 27.67 -18.25
CA PHE A 57 0.41 27.22 -19.40
C PHE A 57 1.60 26.33 -19.01
N LEU A 58 2.28 26.63 -17.90
CA LEU A 58 3.33 25.77 -17.37
C LEU A 58 2.76 24.47 -16.79
N ALA A 59 1.61 24.54 -16.13
CA ALA A 59 0.93 23.40 -15.56
C ALA A 59 0.44 22.42 -16.64
N SER A 60 -0.01 22.91 -17.80
CA SER A 60 -0.43 22.06 -18.92
C SER A 60 0.71 21.27 -19.57
N LYS A 61 1.97 21.67 -19.34
CA LYS A 61 3.15 20.96 -19.86
C LYS A 61 3.65 19.82 -18.96
N ILE A 62 3.05 19.63 -17.77
CA ILE A 62 3.56 18.64 -16.83
C ILE A 62 3.28 17.23 -17.34
N LYS A 63 4.29 16.36 -17.20
CA LYS A 63 4.15 14.93 -17.51
C LYS A 63 3.72 14.20 -16.24
N PHE A 64 2.64 13.45 -16.34
CA PHE A 64 2.19 12.53 -15.29
C PHE A 64 2.83 11.17 -15.53
N SER A 65 3.59 10.65 -14.56
CA SER A 65 4.10 9.29 -14.64
C SER A 65 3.03 8.32 -14.14
N SER A 66 2.40 7.56 -15.05
CA SER A 66 1.29 6.65 -14.74
C SER A 66 1.75 5.23 -14.36
N GLN A 67 2.96 5.05 -13.84
CA GLN A 67 3.46 3.73 -13.48
C GLN A 67 2.77 3.25 -12.20
N ALA A 68 1.61 2.61 -12.36
CA ALA A 68 0.97 1.81 -11.31
C ALA A 68 1.93 0.73 -10.75
N ASP A 69 2.89 0.30 -11.58
CA ASP A 69 3.95 -0.64 -11.23
C ASP A 69 4.89 -0.10 -10.13
N LYS A 70 5.02 1.24 -9.98
CA LYS A 70 5.74 1.89 -8.85
C LYS A 70 4.96 1.93 -7.56
N LEU A 71 3.66 1.66 -7.60
CA LEU A 71 2.82 1.59 -6.41
C LEU A 71 2.80 0.18 -5.82
N LEU A 72 3.03 -0.84 -6.66
CA LEU A 72 3.20 -2.23 -6.24
C LEU A 72 4.64 -2.57 -5.85
N ALA A 73 5.63 -1.90 -6.44
CA ALA A 73 7.03 -2.00 -6.05
C ALA A 73 7.41 -0.84 -5.14
N THR A 74 7.48 -1.10 -3.84
CA THR A 74 7.77 -0.09 -2.81
C THR A 74 9.27 0.30 -2.79
N ASP A 75 10.09 -0.47 -3.53
CA ASP A 75 11.54 -0.34 -3.72
C ASP A 75 11.98 -0.78 -5.15
N GLN A 76 13.12 -0.29 -5.63
CA GLN A 76 13.70 -0.64 -6.94
C GLN A 76 13.99 -2.15 -7.07
N GLY A 77 14.41 -2.80 -5.99
CA GLY A 77 14.64 -4.26 -5.99
C GLY A 77 13.36 -5.06 -6.28
N GLN A 78 12.23 -4.68 -5.66
CA GLN A 78 10.93 -5.32 -5.89
C GLN A 78 10.44 -5.15 -7.34
N GLN A 79 10.79 -4.04 -7.97
CA GLN A 79 10.38 -3.72 -9.33
C GLN A 79 11.15 -4.54 -10.37
N GLU A 80 12.49 -4.58 -10.26
CA GLU A 80 13.33 -5.45 -11.09
C GLU A 80 12.94 -6.92 -10.94
N THR A 81 12.49 -7.29 -9.75
CA THR A 81 12.07 -8.64 -9.41
C THR A 81 10.74 -9.01 -10.02
N PHE A 82 9.75 -8.13 -9.92
CA PHE A 82 8.46 -8.32 -10.58
C PHE A 82 8.66 -8.42 -12.10
N GLU A 83 9.57 -7.62 -12.66
CA GLU A 83 9.96 -7.70 -14.07
C GLU A 83 10.73 -8.99 -14.41
N LYS A 84 11.63 -9.47 -13.54
CA LYS A 84 12.34 -10.76 -13.70
C LYS A 84 11.38 -11.95 -13.63
N LEU A 85 10.42 -11.95 -12.69
CA LEU A 85 9.38 -12.97 -12.59
C LEU A 85 8.47 -12.97 -13.81
N ARG A 86 8.06 -11.79 -14.31
CA ARG A 86 7.36 -11.67 -15.59
C ARG A 86 8.21 -12.15 -16.77
N GLY A 87 9.51 -11.89 -16.75
CA GLY A 87 10.48 -12.36 -17.76
C GLY A 87 10.61 -13.89 -17.78
N ILE A 88 10.59 -14.55 -16.61
CA ILE A 88 10.64 -16.03 -16.49
C ILE A 88 9.35 -16.67 -17.03
N ILE A 89 8.19 -16.04 -16.84
CA ILE A 89 6.90 -16.47 -17.40
C ILE A 89 6.73 -15.95 -18.85
N ASN A 90 7.81 -15.48 -19.49
CA ASN A 90 7.81 -14.99 -20.87
C ASN A 90 6.74 -13.92 -21.15
N ASN A 91 6.36 -13.16 -20.12
CA ASN A 91 5.32 -12.13 -20.15
C ASN A 91 3.91 -12.68 -20.49
N GLN A 92 3.62 -13.94 -20.13
CA GLN A 92 2.30 -14.54 -20.35
C GLN A 92 1.42 -14.43 -19.11
N ASP A 93 0.14 -14.16 -19.31
CA ASP A 93 -0.84 -14.26 -18.23
C ASP A 93 -1.28 -15.71 -18.07
N VAL A 94 -1.43 -16.15 -16.82
CA VAL A 94 -1.93 -17.48 -16.47
C VAL A 94 -3.21 -17.33 -15.66
N LEU A 95 -4.25 -18.03 -16.11
CA LEU A 95 -5.48 -18.23 -15.37
C LEU A 95 -5.48 -19.65 -14.81
N VAL A 96 -5.75 -19.78 -13.52
CA VAL A 96 -5.84 -21.06 -12.82
C VAL A 96 -7.30 -21.32 -12.48
N VAL A 97 -7.87 -22.42 -12.97
CA VAL A 97 -9.25 -22.83 -12.72
C VAL A 97 -9.24 -24.15 -11.95
N SER A 98 -9.87 -24.17 -10.78
CA SER A 98 -10.17 -25.38 -10.01
C SER A 98 -11.58 -25.87 -10.36
N ILE A 99 -11.70 -27.13 -10.75
CA ILE A 99 -12.99 -27.82 -10.92
C ILE A 99 -13.18 -28.81 -9.79
N LYS A 100 -14.33 -28.73 -9.11
CA LYS A 100 -14.78 -29.72 -8.12
C LYS A 100 -15.81 -30.65 -8.75
N CYS A 101 -15.48 -31.94 -8.79
CA CYS A 101 -16.33 -32.97 -9.35
C CYS A 101 -17.14 -33.66 -8.24
N PRO A 102 -18.48 -33.79 -8.36
CA PRO A 102 -19.33 -34.41 -7.33
C PRO A 102 -18.94 -35.86 -7.00
N GLU A 103 -18.50 -36.62 -8.00
CA GLU A 103 -18.10 -38.03 -7.88
C GLU A 103 -16.58 -38.21 -7.74
N GLY A 104 -15.83 -37.10 -7.62
CA GLY A 104 -14.37 -37.09 -7.66
C GLY A 104 -13.77 -36.98 -9.06
N ILE A 105 -12.48 -36.64 -9.14
CA ILE A 105 -11.76 -36.49 -10.41
C ILE A 105 -11.46 -37.84 -11.05
N PHE A 106 -11.16 -38.85 -10.23
CA PHE A 106 -10.80 -40.20 -10.68
C PHE A 106 -12.03 -41.09 -10.99
N SER A 107 -13.07 -40.50 -11.57
CA SER A 107 -14.25 -41.19 -12.09
C SER A 107 -14.32 -41.03 -13.62
N PRO A 108 -15.08 -41.89 -14.34
CA PRO A 108 -15.27 -41.72 -15.77
C PRO A 108 -15.87 -40.35 -16.12
N SER A 109 -16.89 -39.93 -15.37
CA SER A 109 -17.55 -38.63 -15.51
C SER A 109 -16.61 -37.47 -15.21
N GLY A 110 -15.76 -37.61 -14.17
CA GLY A 110 -14.80 -36.61 -13.73
C GLY A 110 -13.70 -36.34 -14.75
N LEU A 111 -13.06 -37.40 -15.29
CA LEU A 111 -11.99 -37.25 -16.29
C LEU A 111 -12.50 -36.72 -17.64
N ILE A 112 -13.64 -37.22 -18.11
CA ILE A 112 -14.26 -36.71 -19.35
C ILE A 112 -14.59 -35.24 -19.17
N THR A 113 -15.25 -34.87 -18.06
CA THR A 113 -15.60 -33.48 -17.79
C THR A 113 -14.36 -32.58 -17.67
N LEU A 114 -13.30 -33.04 -16.99
CA LEU A 114 -12.05 -32.30 -16.88
C LEU A 114 -11.41 -32.05 -18.25
N HIS A 115 -11.43 -33.06 -19.14
CA HIS A 115 -10.96 -32.92 -20.51
C HIS A 115 -11.82 -31.91 -21.30
N ASP A 116 -13.15 -32.08 -21.30
CA ASP A 116 -14.06 -31.20 -22.04
C ASP A 116 -13.99 -29.74 -21.58
N VAL A 117 -13.87 -29.49 -20.27
CA VAL A 117 -13.68 -28.15 -19.72
C VAL A 117 -12.32 -27.58 -20.13
N SER A 118 -11.27 -28.39 -20.12
CA SER A 118 -9.93 -27.95 -20.56
C SER A 118 -9.93 -27.53 -22.03
N GLU A 119 -10.57 -28.32 -22.90
CA GLU A 119 -10.76 -28.00 -24.33
C GLU A 119 -11.59 -26.73 -24.52
N ALA A 120 -12.67 -26.56 -23.76
CA ALA A 120 -13.50 -25.35 -23.82
C ALA A 120 -12.73 -24.10 -23.39
N LEU A 121 -11.90 -24.19 -22.33
CA LEU A 121 -11.04 -23.08 -21.90
C LEU A 121 -9.94 -22.77 -22.92
N LEU A 122 -9.47 -23.74 -23.70
CA LEU A 122 -8.51 -23.51 -24.79
C LEU A 122 -9.12 -22.68 -25.94
N THR A 123 -10.45 -22.66 -26.08
CA THR A 123 -11.13 -21.84 -27.10
C THR A 123 -11.21 -20.35 -26.76
N MET A 124 -10.82 -19.96 -25.54
CA MET A 124 -10.77 -18.56 -25.13
C MET A 124 -9.85 -17.77 -26.06
N GLU A 125 -10.24 -16.55 -26.42
CA GLU A 125 -9.43 -15.71 -27.29
C GLU A 125 -8.03 -15.51 -26.68
N GLY A 126 -6.97 -15.69 -27.44
CA GLY A 126 -5.59 -15.53 -26.98
C GLY A 126 -5.08 -16.62 -26.03
N ALA A 127 -5.87 -17.64 -25.67
CA ALA A 127 -5.37 -18.83 -25.00
C ALA A 127 -4.42 -19.58 -25.95
N SER A 128 -3.25 -19.95 -25.44
CA SER A 128 -2.16 -20.56 -26.22
C SER A 128 -1.86 -21.99 -25.80
N ASP A 129 -2.06 -22.29 -24.51
CA ASP A 129 -1.81 -23.60 -23.94
C ASP A 129 -2.74 -23.83 -22.75
N VAL A 130 -3.17 -25.08 -22.57
CA VAL A 130 -3.92 -25.53 -21.40
C VAL A 130 -3.20 -26.73 -20.79
N LYS A 131 -2.96 -26.67 -19.48
CA LYS A 131 -2.35 -27.74 -18.70
C LYS A 131 -3.30 -28.20 -17.60
N SER A 132 -3.72 -29.45 -17.69
CA SER A 132 -4.54 -30.15 -16.70
C SER A 132 -4.10 -31.61 -16.61
N LEU A 133 -4.71 -32.39 -15.72
CA LEU A 133 -4.39 -33.82 -15.57
C LEU A 133 -4.56 -34.61 -16.89
N THR A 134 -5.53 -34.23 -17.72
CA THR A 134 -5.82 -34.86 -19.03
C THR A 134 -4.99 -34.29 -20.18
N HIS A 135 -4.40 -33.10 -20.00
CA HIS A 135 -3.56 -32.40 -20.98
C HIS A 135 -2.08 -32.39 -20.58
N SER A 136 -1.70 -33.33 -19.73
CA SER A 136 -0.32 -33.55 -19.28
C SER A 136 0.14 -34.93 -19.69
N TYR A 137 1.45 -35.12 -19.77
CA TYR A 137 2.07 -36.39 -20.13
C TYR A 137 2.99 -36.86 -19.01
N LYS A 138 3.16 -38.18 -18.90
CA LYS A 138 4.10 -38.81 -17.97
C LYS A 138 5.05 -39.76 -18.70
N PRO A 139 6.26 -39.99 -18.18
CA PRO A 139 7.16 -40.98 -18.72
C PRO A 139 6.70 -42.38 -18.27
N VAL A 140 6.77 -43.35 -19.17
CA VAL A 140 6.62 -44.77 -18.85
C VAL A 140 7.80 -45.52 -19.45
N ARG A 141 8.32 -46.50 -18.70
CA ARG A 141 9.45 -47.31 -19.15
C ARG A 141 9.06 -48.16 -20.35
N SER A 142 9.85 -48.05 -21.41
CA SER A 142 9.72 -48.83 -22.65
C SER A 142 11.05 -49.52 -22.94
N GLY A 143 11.25 -50.72 -22.37
CA GLY A 143 12.54 -51.41 -22.40
C GLY A 143 13.65 -50.63 -21.68
N PHE A 144 14.57 -50.05 -22.46
CA PHE A 144 15.69 -49.20 -22.01
C PHE A 144 15.49 -47.70 -22.28
N SER A 145 14.34 -47.29 -22.84
CA SER A 145 13.96 -45.89 -23.06
C SER A 145 12.72 -45.50 -22.24
N PHE A 146 12.32 -44.24 -22.36
CA PHE A 146 11.07 -43.72 -21.82
C PHE A 146 10.17 -43.25 -22.96
N ASP A 147 8.92 -43.71 -22.95
CA ASP A 147 7.88 -43.20 -23.82
C ASP A 147 7.00 -42.22 -23.03
N MET A 148 6.61 -41.13 -23.67
CA MET A 148 5.69 -40.15 -23.09
C MET A 148 4.25 -40.57 -23.42
N VAL A 149 3.48 -40.88 -22.39
CA VAL A 149 2.06 -41.24 -22.51
C VAL A 149 1.19 -40.20 -21.82
N PRO A 150 -0.06 -39.98 -22.23
CA PRO A 150 -0.99 -39.12 -21.51
C PRO A 150 -1.05 -39.49 -20.03
N LEU A 151 -0.99 -38.49 -19.15
CA LEU A 151 -1.01 -38.66 -17.71
C LEU A 151 -2.33 -39.29 -17.26
N ALA A 152 -3.45 -38.74 -17.76
CA ALA A 152 -4.78 -39.32 -17.65
C ALA A 152 -5.42 -39.42 -19.05
N ALA A 153 -5.68 -40.64 -19.50
CA ALA A 153 -6.30 -40.90 -20.79
C ALA A 153 -7.81 -41.09 -20.65
N THR A 154 -8.59 -40.45 -21.51
CA THR A 154 -10.07 -40.52 -21.50
C THR A 154 -10.63 -41.77 -22.17
N ASN A 155 -9.80 -42.56 -22.84
CA ASN A 155 -10.16 -43.80 -23.52
C ASN A 155 -10.05 -45.06 -22.62
N HIS A 156 -9.37 -44.97 -21.46
CA HIS A 156 -9.15 -46.08 -20.53
C HIS A 156 -9.78 -45.79 -19.16
N LEU A 157 -11.11 -45.88 -19.09
CA LEU A 157 -11.91 -45.50 -17.92
C LEU A 157 -12.38 -46.70 -17.06
N ASP A 158 -11.71 -47.85 -17.16
CA ASP A 158 -12.01 -48.99 -16.31
C ASP A 158 -11.55 -48.74 -14.86
N ILE A 159 -12.21 -49.42 -13.91
CA ILE A 159 -11.98 -49.24 -12.46
C ILE A 159 -10.51 -49.46 -12.08
N VAL A 160 -9.81 -50.40 -12.72
CA VAL A 160 -8.41 -50.71 -12.40
C VAL A 160 -7.50 -49.58 -12.87
N SER A 161 -7.72 -49.06 -14.09
CA SER A 161 -6.98 -47.93 -14.62
C SER A 161 -7.21 -46.66 -13.81
N LEU A 162 -8.45 -46.35 -13.44
CA LEU A 162 -8.79 -45.20 -12.60
C LEU A 162 -8.16 -45.28 -11.21
N LYS A 163 -8.18 -46.46 -10.59
CA LYS A 163 -7.54 -46.68 -9.29
C LYS A 163 -6.02 -46.47 -9.38
N ARG A 164 -5.36 -47.01 -10.41
CA ARG A 164 -3.93 -46.79 -10.64
C ARG A 164 -3.60 -45.32 -10.86
N LEU A 165 -4.45 -44.58 -11.59
CA LEU A 165 -4.28 -43.15 -11.78
C LEU A 165 -4.43 -42.38 -10.47
N SER A 166 -5.43 -42.72 -9.65
CA SER A 166 -5.64 -42.15 -8.33
C SER A 166 -4.43 -42.39 -7.42
N ASP A 167 -4.01 -43.66 -7.29
CA ASP A 167 -2.87 -44.05 -6.45
C ASP A 167 -1.59 -43.32 -6.90
N PHE A 168 -1.34 -43.21 -8.20
CA PHE A 168 -0.20 -42.48 -8.76
C PHE A 168 -0.28 -40.98 -8.48
N SER A 169 -1.44 -40.36 -8.73
CA SER A 169 -1.61 -38.90 -8.60
C SER A 169 -1.57 -38.43 -7.16
N LEU A 170 -2.10 -39.23 -6.22
CA LEU A 170 -2.14 -38.91 -4.80
C LEU A 170 -0.85 -39.29 -4.04
N SER A 171 -0.06 -40.22 -4.57
CA SER A 171 1.26 -40.55 -4.00
C SER A 171 2.39 -39.66 -4.50
N ASN A 172 2.24 -39.05 -5.68
CA ASN A 172 3.30 -38.24 -6.29
C ASN A 172 3.20 -36.75 -5.88
N PRO A 173 4.22 -36.19 -5.20
CA PRO A 173 4.21 -34.79 -4.77
C PRO A 173 4.10 -33.77 -5.90
N LEU A 174 4.57 -34.11 -7.11
CA LEU A 174 4.52 -33.22 -8.28
C LEU A 174 3.13 -33.16 -8.94
N ILE A 175 2.18 -33.99 -8.49
CA ILE A 175 0.80 -34.05 -8.99
C ILE A 175 -0.18 -33.68 -7.88
N LYS A 176 -0.01 -34.28 -6.69
CA LYS A 176 -0.78 -33.95 -5.50
C LYS A 176 -0.57 -32.48 -5.15
N ASN A 177 -1.68 -31.78 -4.95
CA ASN A 177 -1.74 -30.35 -4.64
C ASN A 177 -1.17 -29.42 -5.74
N VAL A 178 -0.78 -29.94 -6.91
CA VAL A 178 -0.29 -29.18 -8.07
C VAL A 178 -1.27 -29.28 -9.24
N MET A 179 -1.85 -30.45 -9.45
CA MET A 179 -2.87 -30.71 -10.47
C MET A 179 -4.17 -31.24 -9.88
N VAL A 180 -4.11 -31.93 -8.74
CA VAL A 180 -5.27 -32.55 -8.09
C VAL A 180 -5.21 -32.29 -6.59
N SER A 181 -6.34 -32.02 -5.95
CA SER A 181 -6.43 -31.87 -4.50
C SER A 181 -6.03 -33.14 -3.76
N SER A 182 -5.60 -33.01 -2.50
CA SER A 182 -5.18 -34.16 -1.69
C SER A 182 -6.26 -35.22 -1.44
N ASP A 183 -7.54 -34.85 -1.58
CA ASP A 183 -8.70 -35.74 -1.46
C ASP A 183 -9.17 -36.33 -2.80
N GLY A 184 -8.57 -35.92 -3.93
CA GLY A 184 -8.94 -36.39 -5.26
C GLY A 184 -10.27 -35.84 -5.79
N MET A 185 -10.87 -34.86 -5.10
CA MET A 185 -12.18 -34.30 -5.46
C MET A 185 -12.11 -33.11 -6.43
N GLU A 186 -10.96 -32.45 -6.51
CA GLU A 186 -10.76 -31.25 -7.32
C GLU A 186 -9.50 -31.36 -8.19
N ALA A 187 -9.53 -30.73 -9.36
CA ALA A 187 -8.38 -30.65 -10.25
C ALA A 187 -8.17 -29.23 -10.77
N LEU A 188 -6.91 -28.89 -11.04
CA LEU A 188 -6.50 -27.62 -11.62
C LEU A 188 -6.36 -27.71 -13.14
N ILE A 189 -6.76 -26.61 -13.76
CA ILE A 189 -6.58 -26.32 -15.18
C ILE A 189 -5.86 -24.97 -15.26
N ASN A 190 -4.63 -24.98 -15.75
CA ASN A 190 -3.86 -23.77 -16.01
C ASN A 190 -4.04 -23.39 -17.48
N VAL A 191 -4.57 -22.20 -17.72
CA VAL A 191 -4.76 -21.61 -19.06
C VAL A 191 -3.71 -20.52 -19.24
N THR A 192 -2.84 -20.68 -20.23
CA THR A 192 -1.76 -19.73 -20.51
C THR A 192 -2.08 -18.93 -21.76
N PHE A 193 -2.06 -17.61 -21.65
CA PHE A 193 -2.35 -16.70 -22.76
C PHE A 193 -1.08 -16.35 -23.54
N ALA A 194 -1.18 -16.32 -24.88
CA ALA A 194 -0.04 -16.00 -25.77
C ALA A 194 0.54 -14.61 -25.47
N THR A 195 -0.34 -13.67 -25.14
CA THR A 195 -0.04 -12.27 -24.85
C THR A 195 -0.76 -11.84 -23.57
N PRO A 196 -0.23 -10.87 -22.81
CA PRO A 196 -0.94 -10.29 -21.68
C PRO A 196 -2.35 -9.82 -22.06
N ILE A 197 -3.31 -10.09 -21.19
CA ILE A 197 -4.69 -9.68 -21.36
C ILE A 197 -4.77 -8.16 -21.22
N THR A 198 -5.33 -7.51 -22.25
CA THR A 198 -5.47 -6.06 -22.27
C THR A 198 -6.42 -5.58 -21.16
N ARG A 199 -6.17 -4.38 -20.64
CA ARG A 199 -7.00 -3.77 -19.58
C ARG A 199 -8.49 -3.70 -19.93
N GLU A 200 -8.83 -3.56 -21.20
CA GLU A 200 -10.20 -3.52 -21.70
C GLU A 200 -10.89 -4.88 -21.60
N ARG A 201 -10.17 -5.97 -21.91
CA ARG A 201 -10.71 -7.33 -21.81
C ARG A 201 -10.71 -7.86 -20.38
N GLN A 202 -9.84 -7.36 -19.51
CA GLN A 202 -9.85 -7.70 -18.08
C GLN A 202 -11.23 -7.54 -17.43
N SER A 203 -12.03 -6.54 -17.86
CA SER A 203 -13.37 -6.33 -17.32
C SER A 203 -14.42 -7.34 -17.77
N SER A 204 -14.24 -7.97 -18.94
CA SER A 204 -15.18 -8.98 -19.46
C SER A 204 -14.71 -10.41 -19.19
N LEU A 205 -13.48 -10.61 -18.72
CA LEU A 205 -12.87 -11.93 -18.55
C LEU A 205 -13.67 -12.82 -17.57
N SER A 206 -14.19 -12.26 -16.48
CA SER A 206 -15.04 -13.03 -15.55
C SER A 206 -16.36 -13.46 -16.18
N GLU A 207 -16.96 -12.60 -17.02
CA GLU A 207 -18.20 -12.93 -17.74
C GLU A 207 -17.95 -13.97 -18.83
N GLU A 208 -16.83 -13.87 -19.55
CA GLU A 208 -16.37 -14.87 -20.52
C GLU A 208 -16.22 -16.25 -19.87
N LEU A 209 -15.55 -16.31 -18.72
CA LEU A 209 -15.40 -17.55 -17.94
C LEU A 209 -16.74 -18.10 -17.46
N ASP A 210 -17.65 -17.24 -17.02
CA ASP A 210 -18.97 -17.66 -16.57
C ASP A 210 -19.77 -18.28 -17.71
N VAL A 211 -19.76 -17.65 -18.90
CA VAL A 211 -20.41 -18.18 -20.09
C VAL A 211 -19.84 -19.54 -20.48
N ILE A 212 -18.51 -19.68 -20.48
CA ILE A 212 -17.83 -20.93 -20.84
C ILE A 212 -18.17 -22.02 -19.83
N LEU A 213 -18.14 -21.74 -18.52
CA LEU A 213 -18.27 -22.75 -17.47
C LEU A 213 -19.73 -23.10 -17.10
N ASN A 214 -20.70 -22.24 -17.42
CA ASN A 214 -22.12 -22.42 -17.07
C ASN A 214 -22.75 -23.79 -17.47
N PRO A 215 -22.41 -24.41 -18.62
CA PRO A 215 -22.92 -25.73 -18.99
C PRO A 215 -22.60 -26.84 -17.99
N TRP A 216 -21.52 -26.71 -17.21
CA TRP A 216 -21.15 -27.68 -16.18
C TRP A 216 -21.62 -27.24 -14.80
N VAL A 217 -21.70 -25.94 -14.52
CA VAL A 217 -22.30 -25.43 -13.27
C VAL A 217 -23.73 -25.93 -13.11
N THR A 218 -24.53 -25.89 -14.18
CA THR A 218 -25.91 -26.39 -14.20
C THR A 218 -26.02 -27.90 -13.95
N LYS A 219 -24.93 -28.66 -14.19
CA LYS A 219 -24.83 -30.10 -13.91
C LYS A 219 -24.31 -30.42 -12.50
N GLY A 220 -24.10 -29.41 -11.66
CA GLY A 220 -23.67 -29.58 -10.26
C GLY A 220 -22.16 -29.50 -10.03
N TYR A 221 -21.35 -29.19 -11.05
CA TYR A 221 -19.92 -28.93 -10.89
C TYR A 221 -19.71 -27.55 -10.28
N ARG A 222 -18.66 -27.39 -9.46
CA ARG A 222 -18.30 -26.09 -8.88
C ARG A 222 -16.92 -25.67 -9.39
N PHE A 223 -16.79 -24.38 -9.67
CA PHE A 223 -15.56 -23.80 -10.18
C PHE A 223 -15.08 -22.68 -9.28
N HIS A 224 -13.77 -22.62 -9.07
CA HIS A 224 -13.08 -21.47 -8.50
C HIS A 224 -11.95 -21.10 -9.43
N TYR A 225 -11.72 -19.81 -9.65
CA TYR A 225 -10.67 -19.37 -10.56
C TYR A 225 -9.88 -18.20 -10.00
N LEU A 226 -8.63 -18.13 -10.43
CA LEU A 226 -7.65 -17.14 -10.04
C LEU A 226 -6.87 -16.70 -11.26
N GLY A 227 -6.60 -15.41 -11.35
CA GLY A 227 -5.72 -14.86 -12.37
C GLY A 227 -5.37 -13.43 -12.00
N LEU A 228 -4.11 -13.04 -12.23
CA LEU A 228 -3.69 -11.67 -12.00
C LEU A 228 -4.56 -10.65 -12.77
N PRO A 229 -4.96 -10.90 -14.03
CA PRO A 229 -5.86 -9.99 -14.76
C PRO A 229 -7.24 -9.81 -14.10
N LEU A 230 -7.78 -10.84 -13.44
CA LEU A 230 -9.05 -10.76 -12.69
C LEU A 230 -8.89 -9.91 -11.42
N ALA A 231 -7.81 -10.16 -10.66
CA ALA A 231 -7.49 -9.41 -9.46
C ALA A 231 -7.27 -7.91 -9.77
N GLU A 232 -6.52 -7.61 -10.83
CA GLU A 232 -6.28 -6.23 -11.30
C GLU A 232 -7.59 -5.52 -11.65
N ASN A 233 -8.52 -6.21 -12.31
CA ASN A 233 -9.83 -5.65 -12.64
C ASN A 233 -10.67 -5.36 -11.39
N GLU A 234 -10.77 -6.31 -10.46
CA GLU A 234 -11.55 -6.16 -9.24
C GLU A 234 -11.05 -4.99 -8.38
N VAL A 235 -9.73 -4.87 -8.19
CA VAL A 235 -9.13 -3.74 -7.47
C VAL A 235 -9.45 -2.42 -8.17
N ARG A 236 -9.38 -2.39 -9.51
CA ARG A 236 -9.68 -1.20 -10.31
C ARG A 236 -11.14 -0.78 -10.18
N GLU A 237 -12.08 -1.71 -10.26
CA GLU A 237 -13.52 -1.44 -10.12
C GLU A 237 -13.88 -1.02 -8.69
N ALA A 238 -13.27 -1.63 -7.67
CA ALA A 238 -13.40 -1.18 -6.29
C ALA A 238 -12.94 0.29 -6.14
N LEU A 239 -11.74 0.62 -6.64
CA LEU A 239 -11.23 2.00 -6.62
C LEU A 239 -12.11 2.99 -7.38
N LYS A 240 -12.62 2.61 -8.56
CA LYS A 240 -13.55 3.45 -9.34
C LYS A 240 -14.86 3.68 -8.58
N SER A 241 -15.42 2.65 -7.97
CA SER A 241 -16.64 2.73 -7.17
C SER A 241 -16.43 3.65 -5.96
N ASP A 242 -15.32 3.49 -5.25
CA ASP A 242 -14.95 4.33 -4.10
C ASP A 242 -14.80 5.78 -4.52
N ILE A 243 -14.06 6.06 -5.61
CA ILE A 243 -13.91 7.43 -6.14
C ILE A 243 -15.28 8.03 -6.52
N ARG A 244 -16.15 7.25 -7.17
CA ARG A 244 -17.47 7.70 -7.64
C ARG A 244 -18.37 8.14 -6.48
N TRP A 245 -18.33 7.46 -5.34
CA TRP A 245 -19.17 7.78 -4.18
C TRP A 245 -18.48 8.71 -3.18
N MET A 246 -17.20 8.48 -2.89
CA MET A 246 -16.44 9.23 -1.90
C MET A 246 -16.28 10.70 -2.31
N ILE A 247 -15.98 11.00 -3.58
CA ILE A 247 -15.76 12.38 -4.02
C ILE A 247 -17.02 13.25 -3.85
N PRO A 248 -18.22 12.88 -4.37
CA PRO A 248 -19.41 13.69 -4.19
C PRO A 248 -19.82 13.84 -2.72
N VAL A 249 -19.78 12.75 -1.95
CA VAL A 249 -20.21 12.76 -0.54
C VAL A 249 -19.28 13.63 0.31
N LEU A 250 -17.96 13.46 0.17
CA LEU A 250 -16.98 14.27 0.91
C LEU A 250 -17.05 15.74 0.49
N SER A 251 -17.18 16.01 -0.81
CA SER A 251 -17.32 17.38 -1.33
C SER A 251 -18.59 18.05 -0.82
N ALA A 252 -19.72 17.34 -0.77
CA ALA A 252 -20.97 17.84 -0.22
C ALA A 252 -20.84 18.12 1.29
N GLY A 253 -20.21 17.23 2.06
CA GLY A 253 -19.96 17.42 3.49
C GLY A 253 -19.10 18.65 3.78
N ILE A 254 -17.99 18.79 3.05
CA ILE A 254 -17.10 19.97 3.14
C ILE A 254 -17.84 21.24 2.74
N ALA A 255 -18.58 21.23 1.62
CA ALA A 255 -19.33 22.38 1.15
C ALA A 255 -20.37 22.82 2.19
N LEU A 256 -21.11 21.87 2.77
CA LEU A 256 -22.13 22.15 3.79
C LEU A 256 -21.50 22.73 5.07
N MET A 257 -20.35 22.19 5.50
CA MET A 257 -19.57 22.73 6.62
C MET A 257 -19.06 24.14 6.34
N LEU A 258 -18.49 24.40 5.16
CA LEU A 258 -17.98 25.72 4.77
C LEU A 258 -19.10 26.76 4.64
N ILE A 259 -20.24 26.40 4.04
CA ILE A 259 -21.43 27.25 3.97
C ILE A 259 -21.93 27.57 5.39
N GLY A 260 -21.99 26.57 6.27
CA GLY A 260 -22.41 26.72 7.67
C GLY A 260 -21.53 27.67 8.49
N PHE A 261 -20.20 27.62 8.31
CA PHE A 261 -19.22 28.37 9.09
C PHE A 261 -18.90 29.77 8.52
N ILE A 262 -18.75 29.86 7.20
CA ILE A 262 -18.32 31.09 6.54
C ILE A 262 -19.51 32.00 6.25
N ARG A 263 -20.68 31.43 5.90
CA ARG A 263 -21.94 32.13 5.59
C ARG A 263 -21.78 33.34 4.66
N SER A 264 -20.77 33.32 3.79
CA SER A 264 -20.45 34.43 2.88
C SER A 264 -19.85 33.88 1.60
N PHE A 265 -20.58 34.04 0.49
CA PHE A 265 -20.14 33.59 -0.83
C PHE A 265 -18.81 34.23 -1.27
N ARG A 266 -18.57 35.51 -0.89
CA ARG A 266 -17.31 36.20 -1.22
C ARG A 266 -16.10 35.57 -0.53
N LEU A 267 -16.25 35.20 0.73
CA LEU A 267 -15.18 34.56 1.50
C LEU A 267 -14.98 33.10 1.05
N LEU A 268 -16.05 32.41 0.64
CA LEU A 268 -15.95 31.08 0.04
C LEU A 268 -15.19 31.12 -1.29
N PHE A 269 -15.53 32.07 -2.17
CA PHE A 269 -14.82 32.28 -3.43
C PHE A 269 -13.34 32.60 -3.21
N PHE A 270 -13.02 33.42 -2.19
CA PHE A 270 -11.64 33.68 -1.78
C PHE A 270 -10.87 32.39 -1.41
N LEU A 271 -11.47 31.47 -0.65
CA LEU A 271 -10.81 30.20 -0.31
C LEU A 271 -10.49 29.38 -1.56
N PHE A 272 -11.44 29.26 -2.48
CA PHE A 272 -11.25 28.50 -3.71
C PHE A 272 -10.21 29.11 -4.63
N ILE A 273 -10.26 30.42 -4.88
CA ILE A 273 -9.30 31.06 -5.80
C ILE A 273 -7.88 31.04 -5.24
N GLN A 274 -7.73 31.21 -3.92
CA GLN A 274 -6.44 31.13 -3.26
C GLN A 274 -5.86 29.71 -3.30
N SER A 275 -6.74 28.70 -3.13
CA SER A 275 -6.35 27.29 -3.21
C SER A 275 -5.95 26.89 -4.63
N ALA A 276 -6.73 27.30 -5.63
CA ALA A 276 -6.41 27.08 -7.04
C ALA A 276 -5.10 27.75 -7.44
N PHE A 277 -4.88 29.01 -7.04
CA PHE A 277 -3.62 29.72 -7.27
C PHE A 277 -2.42 28.96 -6.68
N THR A 278 -2.55 28.45 -5.46
CA THR A 278 -1.46 27.74 -4.78
C THR A 278 -1.15 26.40 -5.44
N LEU A 279 -2.18 25.64 -5.80
CA LEU A 279 -2.02 24.38 -6.51
C LEU A 279 -1.33 24.59 -7.87
N LEU A 280 -1.76 25.60 -8.63
CA LEU A 280 -1.15 25.96 -9.91
C LEU A 280 0.32 26.39 -9.75
N CYS A 281 0.64 27.17 -8.72
CA CYS A 281 2.04 27.48 -8.38
C CYS A 281 2.86 26.22 -8.11
N GLY A 282 2.30 25.24 -7.40
CA GLY A 282 2.99 23.98 -7.11
C GLY A 282 3.27 23.17 -8.36
N ILE A 283 2.25 22.96 -9.19
CA ILE A 283 2.38 22.23 -10.46
C ILE A 283 3.35 22.97 -11.41
N ALA A 284 3.24 24.28 -11.52
CA ALA A 284 4.14 25.07 -12.36
C ALA A 284 5.60 25.03 -11.87
N LEU A 285 5.83 25.04 -10.55
CA LEU A 285 7.16 24.89 -9.97
C LEU A 285 7.77 23.53 -10.30
N LEU A 286 7.00 22.45 -10.17
CA LEU A 286 7.45 21.11 -10.57
C LEU A 286 7.77 21.03 -12.06
N SER A 287 6.91 21.63 -12.90
CA SER A 287 7.11 21.74 -14.35
C SER A 287 8.41 22.49 -14.69
N LEU A 288 8.71 23.60 -13.99
CA LEU A 288 9.97 24.36 -14.16
C LEU A 288 11.21 23.57 -13.76
N LEU A 289 11.09 22.73 -12.73
CA LEU A 289 12.17 21.86 -12.27
C LEU A 289 12.31 20.59 -13.12
N ASN A 290 11.48 20.41 -14.15
CA ASN A 290 11.36 19.19 -14.95
C ASN A 290 11.10 17.93 -14.10
N ILE A 291 10.41 18.09 -12.97
CA ILE A 291 10.00 16.99 -12.09
C ILE A 291 8.57 16.60 -12.49
N GLY A 292 8.40 15.38 -12.99
CA GLY A 292 7.07 14.82 -13.26
C GLY A 292 6.29 14.61 -11.96
N ILE A 293 4.96 14.61 -12.02
CA ILE A 293 4.13 14.30 -10.84
C ILE A 293 4.00 12.76 -10.74
N PRO A 294 4.62 12.13 -9.73
CA PRO A 294 4.42 10.71 -9.45
C PRO A 294 3.00 10.46 -8.93
N LEU A 295 2.58 9.20 -8.95
CA LEU A 295 1.26 8.80 -8.43
C LEU A 295 1.11 9.15 -6.93
N SER A 296 2.21 9.06 -6.18
CA SER A 296 2.34 9.53 -4.79
C SER A 296 1.95 11.00 -4.62
N GLY A 297 2.28 11.86 -5.59
CA GLY A 297 1.97 13.29 -5.60
C GLY A 297 0.46 13.60 -5.67
N TRP A 298 -0.35 12.70 -6.24
CA TRP A 298 -1.81 12.87 -6.28
C TRP A 298 -2.45 12.79 -4.89
N LEU A 299 -1.88 11.97 -4.00
CA LEU A 299 -2.35 11.83 -2.62
C LEU A 299 -2.13 13.11 -1.80
N LEU A 300 -1.15 13.94 -2.20
CA LEU A 300 -0.81 15.18 -1.50
C LEU A 300 -1.78 16.34 -1.81
N ILE A 301 -2.49 16.31 -2.93
CA ILE A 301 -3.40 17.40 -3.33
C ILE A 301 -4.49 17.68 -2.27
N PRO A 302 -5.29 16.68 -1.80
CA PRO A 302 -6.29 16.91 -0.76
C PRO A 302 -5.65 17.30 0.58
N PHE A 303 -4.47 16.76 0.89
CA PHE A 303 -3.71 17.10 2.09
C PHE A 303 -3.26 18.58 2.10
N TRP A 304 -2.71 19.07 0.98
CA TRP A 304 -2.33 20.47 0.79
C TRP A 304 -3.53 21.41 0.88
N ALA A 305 -4.65 21.05 0.24
CA ALA A 305 -5.88 21.82 0.31
C ALA A 305 -6.37 21.97 1.75
N THR A 306 -6.35 20.89 2.53
CA THR A 306 -6.78 20.89 3.94
C THR A 306 -5.91 21.80 4.81
N ILE A 307 -4.58 21.70 4.71
CA ILE A 307 -3.65 22.58 5.45
C ILE A 307 -3.90 24.04 5.09
N GLN A 308 -4.01 24.33 3.79
CA GLN A 308 -4.23 25.67 3.33
C GLN A 308 -5.55 26.24 3.83
N TRP A 309 -6.64 25.47 3.75
CA TRP A 309 -7.94 25.93 4.23
C TRP A 309 -7.94 26.19 5.73
N THR A 310 -7.31 25.32 6.54
CA THR A 310 -7.12 25.56 7.98
C THR A 310 -6.41 26.90 8.21
N LEU A 311 -5.31 27.15 7.50
CA LEU A 311 -4.57 28.41 7.62
C LEU A 311 -5.43 29.63 7.22
N LEU A 312 -6.15 29.54 6.11
CA LEU A 312 -7.03 30.62 5.64
C LEU A 312 -8.21 30.87 6.59
N ILE A 313 -8.77 29.83 7.20
CA ILE A 313 -9.84 29.96 8.20
C ILE A 313 -9.30 30.64 9.47
N HIS A 314 -8.09 30.32 9.93
CA HIS A 314 -7.45 31.04 11.03
C HIS A 314 -7.23 32.52 10.70
N CYS A 315 -6.78 32.83 9.48
CA CYS A 315 -6.67 34.21 8.99
C CYS A 315 -8.03 34.92 9.01
N LEU A 316 -9.08 34.29 8.48
CA LEU A 316 -10.43 34.87 8.45
C LEU A 316 -11.00 35.09 9.85
N SER A 317 -10.79 34.13 10.76
CA SER A 317 -11.23 34.23 12.16
C SER A 317 -10.52 35.38 12.89
N ALA A 318 -9.20 35.51 12.73
CA ALA A 318 -8.43 36.60 13.32
C ALA A 318 -8.86 37.98 12.78
N CYS A 319 -9.18 38.07 11.48
CA CYS A 319 -9.71 39.29 10.88
C CYS A 319 -11.10 39.63 11.44
N ARG A 320 -11.98 38.62 11.63
CA ARG A 320 -13.32 38.79 12.25
C ARG A 320 -13.19 39.31 13.68
N GLN A 321 -12.32 38.69 14.48
CA GLN A 321 -12.08 39.12 15.86
C GLN A 321 -11.52 40.54 15.93
N SER A 322 -10.55 40.89 15.08
CA SER A 322 -10.01 42.26 15.02
C SER A 322 -11.07 43.28 14.60
N LYS A 323 -12.03 42.88 13.76
CA LYS A 323 -13.18 43.72 13.38
C LYS A 323 -14.16 43.90 14.55
N GLU A 324 -14.40 42.86 15.35
CA GLU A 324 -15.21 42.92 16.57
C GLU A 324 -14.55 43.81 17.63
N ASP A 325 -13.22 43.73 17.76
CA ASP A 325 -12.39 44.59 18.60
C ASP A 325 -12.29 46.05 18.09
N ARG A 326 -12.98 46.37 16.98
CA ARG A 326 -13.03 47.71 16.34
C ARG A 326 -11.67 48.25 15.87
N ALA A 327 -10.77 47.36 15.45
CA ALA A 327 -9.48 47.76 14.90
C ALA A 327 -9.64 48.60 13.61
N GLU A 328 -8.77 49.60 13.41
CA GLU A 328 -8.79 50.48 12.23
C GLU A 328 -8.48 49.72 10.93
N HIS A 329 -7.63 48.70 11.02
CA HIS A 329 -7.26 47.85 9.88
C HIS A 329 -7.42 46.37 10.22
N PRO A 330 -8.67 45.84 10.27
CA PRO A 330 -8.95 44.50 10.78
C PRO A 330 -8.17 43.36 10.11
N VAL A 331 -7.89 43.47 8.80
CA VAL A 331 -7.08 42.49 8.07
C VAL A 331 -5.62 42.56 8.50
N LYS A 332 -5.06 43.77 8.62
CA LYS A 332 -3.66 43.97 8.99
C LYS A 332 -3.39 43.51 10.42
N ASP A 333 -4.27 43.92 11.34
CA ASP A 333 -4.15 43.64 12.77
C ASP A 333 -4.41 42.16 13.07
N GLY A 334 -5.41 41.57 12.41
CA GLY A 334 -5.72 40.13 12.53
C GLY A 334 -4.56 39.25 12.07
N ILE A 335 -3.97 39.54 10.90
CA ILE A 335 -2.83 38.79 10.38
C ILE A 335 -1.60 38.94 11.27
N GLN A 336 -1.32 40.15 11.77
CA GLN A 336 -0.23 40.38 12.71
C GLN A 336 -0.36 39.55 13.99
N ARG A 337 -1.59 39.35 14.47
CA ARG A 337 -1.87 38.55 15.67
C ARG A 337 -1.49 37.08 15.51
N ILE A 338 -1.74 36.50 14.33
CA ILE A 338 -1.56 35.06 14.10
C ILE A 338 -0.30 34.69 13.32
N PHE A 339 0.39 35.64 12.69
CA PHE A 339 1.51 35.32 11.80
C PHE A 339 2.58 34.46 12.48
N LYS A 340 2.95 34.79 13.73
CA LYS A 340 3.95 34.02 14.48
C LYS A 340 3.51 32.59 14.77
N SER A 341 2.26 32.40 15.24
CA SER A 341 1.74 31.06 15.54
C SER A 341 1.54 30.24 14.27
N ALA A 342 1.07 30.86 13.18
CA ALA A 342 0.92 30.21 11.88
C ALA A 342 2.27 29.81 11.26
N SER A 343 3.30 30.66 11.39
CA SER A 343 4.67 30.36 10.91
C SER A 343 5.25 29.15 11.61
N LEU A 344 5.06 29.06 12.94
CA LEU A 344 5.49 27.91 13.71
C LEU A 344 4.73 26.65 13.29
N ALA A 345 3.41 26.73 13.19
CA ALA A 345 2.58 25.60 12.77
C ALA A 345 3.03 25.06 11.40
N MET A 346 3.30 25.96 10.44
CA MET A 346 3.88 25.58 9.15
C MET A 346 5.23 24.88 9.33
N LEU A 347 6.14 25.47 10.11
CA LEU A 347 7.48 24.92 10.28
C LEU A 347 7.43 23.51 10.86
N THR A 348 6.60 23.28 11.89
CA THR A 348 6.43 21.94 12.48
C THR A 348 5.84 20.95 11.49
N THR A 349 4.88 21.38 10.65
CA THR A 349 4.29 20.51 9.63
C THR A 349 5.27 20.21 8.49
N ALA A 350 6.05 21.18 8.05
CA ALA A 350 7.05 20.99 7.00
C ALA A 350 8.18 20.06 7.47
N ILE A 351 8.61 20.19 8.73
CA ILE A 351 9.57 19.27 9.35
C ILE A 351 8.96 17.89 9.53
N GLY A 352 7.69 17.80 9.95
CA GLY A 352 6.95 16.54 10.06
C GLY A 352 6.91 15.79 8.74
N MET A 353 6.51 16.46 7.66
CA MET A 353 6.53 15.88 6.31
C MET A 353 7.96 15.58 5.84
N GLY A 354 8.89 16.51 6.04
CA GLY A 354 10.28 16.37 5.62
C GLY A 354 10.99 15.20 6.29
N SER A 355 10.61 14.82 7.52
CA SER A 355 11.16 13.64 8.19
C SER A 355 10.95 12.34 7.43
N LEU A 356 9.85 12.23 6.66
CA LEU A 356 9.57 11.05 5.84
C LEU A 356 10.60 10.84 4.73
N SER A 357 11.38 11.87 4.37
CA SER A 357 12.52 11.73 3.45
C SER A 357 13.66 10.86 3.99
N ALA A 358 13.67 10.56 5.30
CA ALA A 358 14.61 9.63 5.91
C ALA A 358 14.15 8.15 5.80
N SER A 359 12.97 7.89 5.22
CA SER A 359 12.50 6.53 4.92
C SER A 359 13.36 5.86 3.86
N GLU A 360 13.52 4.55 3.90
CA GLU A 360 14.22 3.79 2.86
C GLU A 360 13.36 3.60 1.59
N SER A 361 12.04 3.72 1.70
CA SER A 361 11.14 3.62 0.55
C SER A 361 11.10 4.91 -0.26
N ALA A 362 11.42 4.82 -1.56
CA ALA A 362 11.34 5.92 -2.51
C ALA A 362 9.93 6.57 -2.54
N PHE A 363 8.87 5.76 -2.46
CA PHE A 363 7.49 6.26 -2.42
C PHE A 363 7.24 7.18 -1.21
N ILE A 364 7.72 6.79 -0.03
CA ILE A 364 7.57 7.59 1.20
C ILE A 364 8.47 8.84 1.15
N GLN A 365 9.68 8.73 0.59
CA GLN A 365 10.57 9.87 0.42
C GLN A 365 9.95 10.95 -0.48
N GLU A 366 9.35 10.55 -1.60
CA GLU A 366 8.64 11.46 -2.52
C GLU A 366 7.52 12.21 -1.79
N ILE A 367 6.69 11.48 -1.02
CA ILE A 367 5.62 12.08 -0.20
C ILE A 367 6.19 13.08 0.80
N GLY A 368 7.31 12.74 1.46
CA GLY A 368 7.95 13.60 2.44
C GLY A 368 8.49 14.90 1.87
N LEU A 369 9.25 14.80 0.77
CA LEU A 369 9.87 15.95 0.11
C LEU A 369 8.83 16.86 -0.55
N MET A 370 7.92 16.27 -1.35
CA MET A 370 6.84 17.04 -1.98
C MET A 370 5.91 17.62 -0.91
N GLY A 371 5.56 16.82 0.10
CA GLY A 371 4.76 17.25 1.25
C GLY A 371 5.36 18.49 1.91
N ALA A 372 6.63 18.44 2.33
CA ALA A 372 7.31 19.54 2.98
C ALA A 372 7.39 20.79 2.08
N GLY A 373 7.79 20.62 0.82
CA GLY A 373 7.86 21.71 -0.17
C GLY A 373 6.49 22.36 -0.40
N GLY A 374 5.43 21.54 -0.47
CA GLY A 374 4.04 21.99 -0.60
C GLY A 374 3.57 22.80 0.60
N VAL A 375 3.89 22.40 1.83
CA VAL A 375 3.54 23.19 3.03
C VAL A 375 4.26 24.55 3.03
N VAL A 376 5.55 24.59 2.66
CA VAL A 376 6.28 25.85 2.51
C VAL A 376 5.63 26.73 1.45
N LEU A 377 5.29 26.16 0.30
CA LEU A 377 4.61 26.88 -0.77
C LEU A 377 3.26 27.43 -0.33
N ILE A 378 2.43 26.64 0.36
CA ILE A 378 1.14 27.08 0.93
C ILE A 378 1.32 28.30 1.83
N PHE A 379 2.35 28.30 2.67
CA PHE A 379 2.61 29.42 3.57
C PHE A 379 3.03 30.67 2.79
N LEU A 380 3.94 30.51 1.81
CA LEU A 380 4.40 31.62 0.97
C LEU A 380 3.27 32.21 0.12
N THR A 381 2.42 31.37 -0.47
CA THR A 381 1.29 31.85 -1.28
C THR A 381 0.20 32.46 -0.41
N THR A 382 -0.04 31.93 0.80
CA THR A 382 -1.06 32.44 1.72
C THR A 382 -0.65 33.78 2.32
N PHE A 383 0.55 33.89 2.88
CA PHE A 383 1.06 35.15 3.46
C PHE A 383 1.66 36.12 2.44
N GLY A 384 1.87 35.69 1.19
CA GLY A 384 2.21 36.55 0.06
C GLY A 384 0.95 36.98 -0.72
N PRO A 385 0.75 36.53 -1.98
CA PRO A 385 -0.39 36.90 -2.83
C PRO A 385 -1.78 36.75 -2.18
N GLY A 386 -1.96 35.74 -1.33
CA GLY A 386 -3.22 35.48 -0.65
C GLY A 386 -3.67 36.60 0.28
N MET A 387 -2.74 37.38 0.84
CA MET A 387 -3.07 38.54 1.66
C MET A 387 -3.69 39.67 0.83
N SER A 388 -3.28 39.81 -0.44
CA SER A 388 -3.92 40.74 -1.38
C SER A 388 -5.34 40.30 -1.71
N PHE A 389 -5.57 39.02 -2.00
CA PHE A 389 -6.92 38.50 -2.24
C PHE A 389 -7.80 38.65 -0.98
N LEU A 390 -7.27 38.32 0.20
CA LEU A 390 -8.00 38.47 1.45
C LEU A 390 -8.45 39.92 1.64
N ASN A 391 -7.57 40.91 1.46
CA ASN A 391 -7.91 42.32 1.61
C ASN A 391 -8.87 42.86 0.53
N ILE A 392 -8.94 42.21 -0.65
CA ILE A 392 -9.90 42.54 -1.71
C ILE A 392 -11.29 41.97 -1.39
N PHE A 393 -11.36 40.70 -0.99
CA PHE A 393 -12.62 39.98 -0.79
C PHE A 393 -13.21 40.13 0.61
N TYR A 394 -12.42 40.55 1.61
CA TYR A 394 -12.91 40.77 2.97
C TYR A 394 -13.84 41.99 3.06
N PRO A 395 -15.04 41.86 3.67
CA PRO A 395 -16.03 42.93 3.69
C PRO A 395 -15.60 44.14 4.54
N ARG A 396 -15.42 45.29 3.88
CA ARG A 396 -15.03 46.57 4.50
C ARG A 396 -16.14 47.28 5.27
N SER A 397 -17.41 47.10 4.90
CA SER A 397 -18.52 47.68 5.66
C SER A 397 -18.79 46.88 6.93
N ALA A 398 -19.15 47.58 8.00
CA ALA A 398 -19.86 46.97 9.11
C ALA A 398 -21.18 46.43 8.55
N ASP A 399 -21.31 45.12 8.44
CA ASP A 399 -22.59 44.52 8.13
C ASP A 399 -23.48 44.83 9.33
N ARG A 400 -24.36 45.83 9.19
CA ARG A 400 -25.36 46.22 10.20
C ARG A 400 -26.44 45.14 10.21
N GLY A 401 -26.09 43.95 10.68
CA GLY A 401 -27.04 42.89 10.97
C GLY A 401 -27.70 43.19 12.32
N SER A 402 -28.80 43.93 12.29
CA SER A 402 -29.61 44.37 13.45
C SER A 402 -30.35 43.24 14.20
N ASN A 403 -29.81 42.02 14.24
CA ASN A 403 -30.46 40.91 14.95
C ASN A 403 -29.50 39.90 15.63
N LYS A 404 -28.21 40.26 15.81
CA LYS A 404 -27.19 39.35 16.38
C LYS A 404 -27.28 39.16 17.90
N ARG A 405 -27.64 40.22 18.65
CA ARG A 405 -27.66 40.21 20.13
C ARG A 405 -28.62 39.19 20.76
N HIS A 406 -29.70 38.79 20.08
CA HIS A 406 -30.71 37.89 20.67
C HIS A 406 -30.44 36.39 20.38
N ARG A 407 -29.73 36.05 19.29
CA ARG A 407 -29.28 34.67 19.01
C ARG A 407 -27.96 34.33 19.71
N GLU A 408 -27.12 35.32 20.03
CA GLU A 408 -25.88 35.14 20.79
C GLU A 408 -26.17 34.70 22.24
N HIS A 409 -27.16 35.29 22.93
CA HIS A 409 -27.47 34.94 24.33
C HIS A 409 -28.04 33.53 24.53
N LEU A 410 -28.76 32.94 23.57
CA LEU A 410 -29.23 31.55 23.66
C LEU A 410 -28.07 30.55 23.42
N HIS A 411 -27.18 30.83 22.48
CA HIS A 411 -26.01 29.99 22.19
C HIS A 411 -24.94 30.08 23.30
N GLU A 412 -24.78 31.26 23.91
CA GLU A 412 -23.87 31.49 25.05
C GLU A 412 -24.29 30.67 26.29
N SER A 413 -25.59 30.53 26.56
CA SER A 413 -26.07 29.77 27.73
C SER A 413 -25.77 28.27 27.64
N TYR A 414 -26.00 27.64 26.48
CA TYR A 414 -25.67 26.22 26.27
C TYR A 414 -24.16 25.97 26.26
N VAL A 415 -23.39 26.82 25.58
CA VAL A 415 -21.92 26.70 25.54
C VAL A 415 -21.32 26.90 26.93
N GLN A 416 -21.80 27.89 27.70
CA GLN A 416 -21.35 28.09 29.08
C GLN A 416 -21.78 26.96 30.00
N GLY A 417 -23.00 26.41 29.85
CA GLY A 417 -23.44 25.23 30.59
C GLY A 417 -22.55 24.01 30.32
N TYR A 418 -22.20 23.77 29.06
CA TYR A 418 -21.27 22.71 28.67
C TYR A 418 -19.85 22.94 29.20
N LEU A 419 -19.32 24.17 29.11
CA LEU A 419 -18.01 24.51 29.65
C LEU A 419 -17.96 24.34 31.17
N ASN A 420 -19.01 24.76 31.88
CA ASN A 420 -19.12 24.58 33.33
C ASN A 420 -19.18 23.09 33.69
N TRP A 421 -19.89 22.28 32.92
CA TRP A 421 -19.91 20.82 33.08
C TRP A 421 -18.53 20.20 32.82
N LEU A 422 -17.83 20.60 31.76
CA LEU A 422 -16.47 20.14 31.45
C LEU A 422 -15.50 20.48 32.58
N LEU A 423 -15.52 21.72 33.07
CA LEU A 423 -14.64 22.18 34.13
C LEU A 423 -14.97 21.52 35.48
N GLY A 424 -16.25 21.33 35.78
CA GLY A 424 -16.73 20.61 36.98
C GLY A 424 -16.34 19.13 36.98
N ASN A 425 -16.36 18.49 35.81
CA ASN A 425 -16.07 17.06 35.66
C ASN A 425 -14.65 16.77 35.13
N ARG A 426 -13.75 17.76 35.10
CA ARG A 426 -12.42 17.64 34.48
C ARG A 426 -11.61 16.44 34.95
N ARG A 427 -11.70 16.08 36.25
CA ARG A 427 -10.98 14.93 36.81
C ARG A 427 -11.50 13.62 36.22
N TRP A 428 -12.82 13.46 36.14
CA TRP A 428 -13.45 12.29 35.51
C TRP A 428 -13.12 12.20 34.03
N ILE A 429 -13.18 13.30 33.29
CA ILE A 429 -12.87 13.34 31.86
C ILE A 429 -11.40 12.96 31.62
N LEU A 430 -10.47 13.52 32.38
CA LEU A 430 -9.04 13.19 32.26
C LEU A 430 -8.75 11.74 32.67
N SER A 431 -9.40 11.23 33.72
CA SER A 431 -9.27 9.83 34.12
C SER A 431 -9.83 8.88 33.06
N ALA A 432 -10.98 9.20 32.46
CA ALA A 432 -11.57 8.42 31.37
C ALA A 432 -10.68 8.45 30.12
N ALA A 433 -10.15 9.61 29.75
CA ALA A 433 -9.20 9.74 28.64
C ALA A 433 -7.92 8.92 28.88
N LEU A 434 -7.38 8.96 30.11
CA LEU A 434 -6.23 8.15 30.48
C LEU A 434 -6.54 6.65 30.45
N PHE A 435 -7.72 6.25 30.94
CA PHE A 435 -8.15 4.85 30.91
C PHE A 435 -8.28 4.32 29.48
N ILE A 436 -8.93 5.10 28.59
CA ILE A 436 -9.04 4.77 27.17
C ILE A 436 -7.65 4.70 26.53
N PHE A 437 -6.76 5.66 26.82
CA PHE A 437 -5.39 5.65 26.33
C PHE A 437 -4.64 4.38 26.75
N LEU A 438 -4.76 3.93 28.01
CA LEU A 438 -4.11 2.71 28.49
C LEU A 438 -4.67 1.46 27.80
N ILE A 439 -5.99 1.41 27.54
CA ILE A 439 -6.61 0.32 26.77
C ILE A 439 -6.10 0.33 25.33
N SER A 440 -6.09 1.48 24.65
CA SER A 440 -5.58 1.60 23.28
C SER A 440 -4.10 1.24 23.19
N ALA A 441 -3.28 1.72 24.14
CA ALA A 441 -1.86 1.40 24.24
C ALA A 441 -1.62 -0.10 24.44
N PHE A 442 -2.45 -0.77 25.25
CA PHE A 442 -2.41 -2.22 25.39
C PHE A 442 -2.87 -2.94 24.10
N GLY A 443 -3.83 -2.35 23.39
CA GLY A 443 -4.32 -2.81 22.09
C GLY A 443 -3.25 -2.83 20.99
N LEU A 444 -2.28 -1.92 21.04
CA LEU A 444 -1.17 -1.84 20.06
C LEU A 444 -0.41 -3.17 19.92
N ARG A 445 -0.34 -4.00 20.96
CA ARG A 445 0.34 -5.30 20.91
C ARG A 445 -0.34 -6.33 19.99
N TYR A 446 -1.60 -6.10 19.64
CA TYR A 446 -2.38 -6.97 18.76
C TYR A 446 -2.43 -6.45 17.31
N LEU A 447 -1.82 -5.30 17.04
CA LEU A 447 -1.75 -4.75 15.70
C LEU A 447 -0.68 -5.51 14.89
N SER A 448 -1.12 -6.29 13.89
CA SER A 448 -0.22 -6.87 12.89
C SER A 448 -0.11 -5.92 11.70
N ALA A 449 1.11 -5.46 11.40
CA ALA A 449 1.42 -4.66 10.22
C ALA A 449 1.60 -5.50 8.94
N ASP A 450 1.00 -6.70 8.89
CA ASP A 450 1.19 -7.64 7.79
C ASP A 450 0.37 -7.22 6.56
N ILE A 451 1.05 -6.91 5.46
CA ILE A 451 0.43 -6.63 4.17
C ILE A 451 0.08 -7.96 3.52
N ARG A 452 -1.23 -8.25 3.39
CA ARG A 452 -1.72 -9.50 2.77
C ARG A 452 -2.55 -9.18 1.55
N ILE A 453 -2.19 -9.75 0.39
CA ILE A 453 -2.87 -9.51 -0.90
C ILE A 453 -4.38 -9.69 -0.77
N LYS A 454 -4.78 -10.79 -0.11
CA LYS A 454 -6.18 -11.10 0.11
C LYS A 454 -6.92 -9.91 0.74
N SER A 455 -6.31 -9.21 1.72
CA SER A 455 -6.96 -8.13 2.47
C SER A 455 -7.36 -6.91 1.65
N PHE A 456 -6.78 -6.72 0.45
CA PHE A 456 -7.17 -5.67 -0.49
C PHE A 456 -8.39 -6.04 -1.33
N LEU A 457 -8.76 -7.32 -1.37
CA LEU A 457 -9.93 -7.80 -2.09
C LEU A 457 -11.13 -7.93 -1.15
N ASN A 458 -12.29 -7.47 -1.61
CA ASN A 458 -13.53 -7.62 -0.86
C ASN A 458 -13.89 -9.12 -0.74
N LYS A 459 -14.40 -9.54 0.43
CA LYS A 459 -14.77 -10.94 0.73
C LYS A 459 -15.78 -11.54 -0.24
N ASP A 460 -16.63 -10.70 -0.82
CA ASP A 460 -17.68 -11.13 -1.75
C ASP A 460 -17.19 -11.33 -3.18
N THR A 461 -15.94 -10.98 -3.47
CA THR A 461 -15.37 -11.12 -4.81
C THR A 461 -14.95 -12.55 -5.11
N ARG A 462 -15.06 -12.95 -6.38
CA ARG A 462 -14.72 -14.30 -6.81
C ARG A 462 -13.23 -14.56 -6.74
N THR A 463 -12.40 -13.55 -7.01
CA THR A 463 -10.95 -13.70 -6.88
C THR A 463 -10.55 -13.92 -5.43
N ARG A 464 -11.16 -13.22 -4.45
CA ARG A 464 -10.89 -13.46 -3.02
C ARG A 464 -11.32 -14.86 -2.58
N GLN A 465 -12.51 -15.29 -2.98
CA GLN A 465 -13.02 -16.64 -2.67
C GLN A 465 -12.16 -17.72 -3.31
N GLY A 466 -11.75 -17.53 -4.56
CA GLY A 466 -10.75 -18.35 -5.22
C GLY A 466 -9.46 -18.42 -4.40
N LEU A 467 -8.89 -17.28 -4.02
CA LEU A 467 -7.61 -17.26 -3.31
C LEU A 467 -7.66 -18.04 -1.99
N GLU A 468 -8.74 -17.87 -1.22
CA GLU A 468 -8.95 -18.62 0.03
C GLU A 468 -9.19 -20.11 -0.22
N HIS A 469 -9.97 -20.44 -1.25
CA HIS A 469 -10.24 -21.84 -1.62
C HIS A 469 -8.96 -22.57 -2.04
N PHE A 470 -8.13 -21.92 -2.85
CA PHE A 470 -6.86 -22.48 -3.29
C PHE A 470 -5.88 -22.66 -2.13
N ASP A 471 -5.80 -21.68 -1.24
CA ASP A 471 -4.98 -21.76 -0.02
C ASP A 471 -5.39 -22.95 0.86
N GLN A 472 -6.70 -23.21 1.00
CA GLN A 472 -7.23 -24.31 1.80
C GLN A 472 -7.08 -25.69 1.15
N ILE A 473 -7.45 -25.83 -0.13
CA ILE A 473 -7.56 -27.14 -0.80
C ILE A 473 -6.21 -27.64 -1.32
N TYR A 474 -5.42 -26.76 -1.92
CA TYR A 474 -4.14 -27.15 -2.48
C TYR A 474 -3.03 -27.03 -1.44
N GLY A 475 -3.31 -26.58 -0.21
CA GLY A 475 -2.30 -26.42 0.82
C GLY A 475 -1.39 -25.24 0.54
N GLY A 476 -1.95 -24.07 0.27
CA GLY A 476 -1.21 -22.82 0.38
C GLY A 476 -1.00 -22.04 -0.91
N ALA A 477 -1.23 -20.73 -0.80
CA ALA A 477 -1.08 -19.75 -1.90
C ALA A 477 0.30 -19.07 -1.94
N ASN A 478 1.10 -19.19 -0.88
CA ASN A 478 2.39 -18.52 -0.77
C ASN A 478 3.52 -19.41 -1.31
N ILE A 479 4.32 -18.88 -2.22
CA ILE A 479 5.45 -19.59 -2.83
C ILE A 479 6.74 -18.83 -2.50
N PHE A 480 7.73 -19.57 -2.02
CA PHE A 480 9.10 -19.12 -1.87
C PHE A 480 9.98 -19.89 -2.86
N GLN A 481 10.89 -19.19 -3.54
CA GLN A 481 11.79 -19.77 -4.51
C GLN A 481 13.24 -19.41 -4.16
N MET A 482 14.11 -20.41 -4.19
CA MET A 482 15.53 -20.29 -3.92
C MET A 482 16.30 -20.84 -5.12
N GLU A 483 17.25 -20.07 -5.64
CA GLU A 483 18.12 -20.46 -6.74
C GLU A 483 19.44 -21.00 -6.20
N ILE A 484 19.84 -22.16 -6.73
CA ILE A 484 21.14 -22.78 -6.53
C ILE A 484 21.87 -22.69 -7.86
N ASP A 485 22.90 -21.83 -7.93
CA ASP A 485 23.74 -21.64 -9.11
C ASP A 485 25.05 -22.43 -8.96
N THR A 486 25.26 -23.41 -9.82
CA THR A 486 26.48 -24.24 -9.80
C THR A 486 27.68 -23.59 -10.49
N GLY A 487 27.48 -22.45 -11.16
CA GLY A 487 28.50 -21.70 -11.89
C GLY A 487 28.99 -22.36 -13.18
N ASN A 488 28.53 -23.57 -13.51
CA ASN A 488 28.97 -24.33 -14.67
C ASN A 488 27.77 -24.93 -15.43
N PRO A 489 27.74 -24.91 -16.77
CA PRO A 489 26.70 -25.57 -17.56
C PRO A 489 26.59 -27.08 -17.24
N ASN A 490 25.36 -27.60 -17.15
CA ASN A 490 25.03 -28.94 -16.67
C ASN A 490 25.52 -29.28 -15.25
N GLY A 491 25.91 -28.29 -14.44
CA GLY A 491 26.40 -28.51 -13.09
C GLY A 491 25.36 -29.08 -12.13
N ILE A 492 24.05 -28.88 -12.38
CA ILE A 492 23.00 -29.41 -11.49
C ILE A 492 22.90 -30.94 -11.50
N HIS A 493 23.45 -31.61 -12.52
CA HIS A 493 23.45 -33.08 -12.62
C HIS A 493 24.53 -33.75 -11.76
N GLN A 494 25.40 -32.95 -11.12
CA GLN A 494 26.39 -33.49 -10.19
C GLN A 494 25.70 -34.11 -8.99
N ARG A 495 26.09 -35.34 -8.63
CA ARG A 495 25.51 -36.07 -7.50
C ARG A 495 25.56 -35.30 -6.18
N GLN A 496 26.62 -34.53 -5.96
CA GLN A 496 26.74 -33.68 -4.78
C GLN A 496 25.61 -32.62 -4.71
N VAL A 497 25.28 -31.99 -5.84
CA VAL A 497 24.21 -30.99 -5.93
C VAL A 497 22.84 -31.64 -5.78
N LEU A 498 22.61 -32.77 -6.44
CA LEU A 498 21.33 -33.49 -6.35
C LEU A 498 21.05 -34.02 -4.94
N ASN A 499 22.05 -34.61 -4.29
CA ASN A 499 21.92 -35.05 -2.89
C ASN A 499 21.67 -33.87 -1.94
N TYR A 500 22.28 -32.71 -2.20
CA TYR A 500 22.01 -31.50 -1.44
C TYR A 500 20.56 -31.04 -1.62
N LEU A 501 20.05 -31.02 -2.86
CA LEU A 501 18.66 -30.66 -3.14
C LEU A 501 17.67 -31.64 -2.49
N GLU A 502 17.91 -32.96 -2.57
CA GLU A 502 17.07 -33.99 -1.95
C GLU A 502 17.05 -33.82 -0.42
N LYS A 503 18.22 -33.65 0.21
CA LYS A 503 18.31 -33.45 1.67
C LYS A 503 17.65 -32.16 2.14
N LEU A 504 17.88 -31.05 1.43
CA LEU A 504 17.27 -29.76 1.77
C LEU A 504 15.75 -29.81 1.62
N GLN A 505 15.25 -30.52 0.59
CA GLN A 505 13.83 -30.78 0.41
C GLN A 505 13.26 -31.57 1.60
N GLU A 506 13.87 -32.69 1.99
CA GLU A 506 13.42 -33.50 3.13
C GLU A 506 13.39 -32.70 4.44
N GLN A 507 14.41 -31.88 4.69
CA GLN A 507 14.47 -31.02 5.88
C GLN A 507 13.39 -29.94 5.88
N ALA A 508 13.09 -29.35 4.72
CA ALA A 508 12.02 -28.38 4.58
C ALA A 508 10.65 -29.04 4.76
N GLU A 509 10.42 -30.22 4.18
CA GLU A 509 9.16 -30.99 4.32
C GLU A 509 8.86 -31.43 5.77
N GLN A 510 9.87 -31.52 6.64
CA GLN A 510 9.67 -31.80 8.07
C GLN A 510 9.03 -30.65 8.85
N LYS A 511 8.98 -29.44 8.28
CA LYS A 511 8.36 -28.28 8.92
C LYS A 511 6.84 -28.35 8.78
N PRO A 512 6.06 -28.34 9.87
CA PRO A 512 4.61 -28.52 9.80
C PRO A 512 3.89 -27.36 9.07
N GLU A 513 4.51 -26.19 8.99
CA GLU A 513 4.00 -25.03 8.26
C GLU A 513 4.22 -25.13 6.73
N ILE A 514 5.09 -26.04 6.28
CA ILE A 514 5.36 -26.26 4.86
C ILE A 514 4.44 -27.35 4.34
N THR A 515 3.75 -27.05 3.25
CA THR A 515 2.76 -27.94 2.66
C THR A 515 3.29 -28.72 1.47
N ALA A 516 4.27 -28.17 0.76
CA ALA A 516 4.97 -28.84 -0.31
C ALA A 516 6.34 -28.21 -0.59
N VAL A 517 7.27 -29.04 -1.04
CA VAL A 517 8.57 -28.62 -1.55
C VAL A 517 8.80 -29.31 -2.89
N TYR A 518 9.28 -28.55 -3.87
CA TYR A 518 9.54 -29.04 -5.22
C TYR A 518 11.00 -28.75 -5.58
N SER A 519 11.66 -29.78 -6.10
CA SER A 519 13.06 -29.70 -6.48
C SER A 519 13.30 -30.46 -7.80
N TYR A 520 14.35 -30.10 -8.52
CA TYR A 520 14.79 -30.86 -9.68
C TYR A 520 15.16 -32.31 -9.32
N ALA A 521 15.72 -32.55 -8.12
CA ALA A 521 16.06 -33.87 -7.62
C ALA A 521 14.81 -34.77 -7.47
N GLN A 522 13.69 -34.21 -7.01
CA GLN A 522 12.42 -34.92 -6.87
C GLN A 522 11.92 -35.49 -8.21
N LEU A 523 12.18 -34.77 -9.31
CA LEU A 523 11.81 -35.21 -10.65
C LEU A 523 12.64 -36.44 -11.09
N LEU A 524 13.94 -36.46 -10.75
CA LEU A 524 14.79 -37.64 -10.96
C LEU A 524 14.37 -38.82 -10.05
N SER A 525 13.97 -38.56 -8.81
CA SER A 525 13.42 -39.59 -7.90
C SER A 525 12.10 -40.16 -8.42
N MET A 526 11.24 -39.33 -9.03
CA MET A 526 10.04 -39.79 -9.74
C MET A 526 10.39 -40.68 -10.93
N MET A 527 11.39 -40.32 -11.74
CA MET A 527 11.84 -41.17 -12.84
C MET A 527 12.40 -42.50 -12.34
N ASN A 528 13.12 -42.50 -11.21
CA ASN A 528 13.62 -43.72 -10.59
C ASN A 528 12.48 -44.62 -10.11
N GLN A 529 11.45 -44.05 -9.50
CA GLN A 529 10.25 -44.80 -9.10
C GLN A 529 9.57 -45.45 -10.31
N ILE A 530 9.46 -44.74 -11.43
CA ILE A 530 8.91 -45.29 -12.68
C ILE A 530 9.83 -46.40 -13.22
N TRP A 531 11.14 -46.20 -13.16
CA TRP A 531 12.13 -47.16 -13.65
C TRP A 531 12.11 -48.48 -12.87
N GLU A 532 12.02 -48.38 -11.54
CA GLU A 532 11.94 -49.47 -10.57
C GLU A 532 10.52 -50.01 -10.37
N GLN A 533 9.57 -49.61 -11.24
CA GLN A 533 8.19 -50.09 -11.26
C GLN A 533 7.45 -49.94 -9.92
N TYR A 534 7.63 -48.79 -9.25
CA TYR A 534 6.95 -48.42 -8.01
C TYR A 534 7.24 -49.34 -6.82
N THR A 535 8.40 -50.00 -6.78
CA THR A 535 8.83 -50.77 -5.59
C THR A 535 8.90 -49.88 -4.34
N PRO A 536 8.54 -50.38 -3.14
CA PRO A 536 8.60 -49.58 -1.92
C PRO A 536 10.01 -48.99 -1.68
N GLY A 537 10.09 -47.68 -1.46
CA GLY A 537 11.36 -46.95 -1.30
C GLY A 537 12.08 -46.57 -2.60
N SER A 538 11.44 -46.74 -3.77
CA SER A 538 12.04 -46.34 -5.06
C SER A 538 11.95 -44.83 -5.37
N PHE A 539 11.15 -44.07 -4.62
CA PHE A 539 11.10 -42.60 -4.72
C PHE A 539 12.30 -41.97 -3.99
N GLN A 540 13.46 -42.11 -4.61
CA GLN A 540 14.75 -41.61 -4.16
C GLN A 540 15.64 -41.47 -5.40
N LEU A 541 16.73 -40.71 -5.28
CA LEU A 541 17.69 -40.60 -6.38
C LEU A 541 18.27 -41.98 -6.75
N PRO A 542 18.47 -42.27 -8.06
CA PRO A 542 19.04 -43.54 -8.50
C PRO A 542 20.46 -43.72 -7.98
N LYS A 543 20.77 -44.91 -7.45
CA LYS A 543 22.12 -45.22 -6.93
C LYS A 543 23.21 -45.19 -8.00
N SER A 544 22.87 -45.50 -9.25
CA SER A 544 23.79 -45.53 -10.39
C SER A 544 23.87 -44.18 -11.10
N ASP A 545 25.09 -43.65 -11.27
CA ASP A 545 25.34 -42.42 -12.05
C ASP A 545 24.98 -42.57 -13.54
N LEU A 546 25.08 -43.78 -14.08
CA LEU A 546 24.69 -44.05 -15.47
C LEU A 546 23.18 -43.94 -15.68
N ILE A 547 22.39 -44.42 -14.70
CA ILE A 547 20.92 -44.28 -14.72
C ILE A 547 20.55 -42.80 -14.56
N LEU A 548 21.19 -42.10 -13.62
CA LEU A 548 21.01 -40.67 -13.40
C LEU A 548 21.28 -39.85 -14.67
N GLY A 549 22.42 -40.10 -15.34
CA GLY A 549 22.77 -39.44 -16.60
C GLY A 549 21.77 -39.74 -17.73
N THR A 550 21.20 -40.95 -17.74
CA THR A 550 20.14 -41.33 -18.69
C THR A 550 18.86 -40.53 -18.44
N PHE A 551 18.44 -40.41 -17.17
CA PHE A 551 17.27 -39.61 -16.79
C PHE A 551 17.47 -38.14 -17.14
N ALA A 552 18.62 -37.56 -16.79
CA ALA A 552 18.97 -36.20 -17.17
C ALA A 552 18.92 -35.97 -18.69
N THR A 553 19.42 -36.93 -19.48
CA THR A 553 19.38 -36.86 -20.96
C THR A 553 17.94 -36.89 -21.48
N VAL A 554 17.10 -37.78 -20.95
CA VAL A 554 15.68 -37.87 -21.34
C VAL A 554 14.98 -36.55 -21.05
N LEU A 555 15.17 -35.98 -19.86
CA LEU A 555 14.59 -34.68 -19.49
C LEU A 555 15.10 -33.51 -20.34
N LYS A 556 16.32 -33.62 -20.86
CA LYS A 556 16.88 -32.62 -21.79
C LYS A 556 16.27 -32.69 -23.17
N THR A 557 16.00 -33.90 -23.65
CA THR A 557 15.41 -34.13 -24.98
C THR A 557 13.90 -33.94 -25.00
N GLN A 558 13.22 -34.17 -23.87
CA GLN A 558 11.78 -34.08 -23.73
C GLN A 558 11.42 -32.78 -23.05
N ASN A 559 10.54 -31.97 -23.65
CA ASN A 559 10.07 -30.71 -23.05
C ASN A 559 9.07 -30.99 -21.93
N TYR A 560 9.55 -31.57 -20.82
CA TYR A 560 8.72 -32.00 -19.72
C TYR A 560 8.07 -30.79 -19.03
N PRO A 561 6.78 -30.87 -18.64
CA PRO A 561 6.12 -29.80 -17.89
C PRO A 561 6.92 -29.44 -16.63
N PHE A 562 6.91 -28.18 -16.22
CA PHE A 562 7.60 -27.68 -15.01
C PHE A 562 9.14 -27.65 -15.05
N MET A 563 9.81 -28.16 -16.10
CA MET A 563 11.28 -28.08 -16.20
C MET A 563 11.80 -26.65 -16.07
N ARG A 564 11.18 -25.71 -16.77
CA ARG A 564 11.53 -24.27 -16.69
C ARG A 564 11.23 -23.64 -15.33
N ALA A 565 10.41 -24.26 -14.50
CA ALA A 565 10.16 -23.79 -13.14
C ALA A 565 11.22 -24.32 -12.15
N LEU A 566 11.90 -25.42 -12.47
CA LEU A 566 12.84 -26.12 -11.57
C LEU A 566 14.31 -26.01 -11.99
N CYS A 567 14.61 -25.71 -13.25
CA CYS A 567 15.97 -25.45 -13.73
C CYS A 567 16.03 -24.57 -14.98
N ASP A 568 17.18 -23.92 -15.18
CA ASP A 568 17.44 -23.12 -16.38
C ASP A 568 17.72 -23.99 -17.62
N THR A 569 17.80 -23.36 -18.79
CA THR A 569 17.99 -24.06 -20.08
C THR A 569 19.35 -24.74 -20.19
N ASP A 570 20.37 -24.18 -19.53
CA ASP A 570 21.75 -24.67 -19.58
C ASP A 570 22.06 -25.69 -18.47
N TYR A 571 21.08 -26.01 -17.63
CA TYR A 571 21.24 -26.91 -16.48
C TYR A 571 22.36 -26.45 -15.52
N GLN A 572 22.61 -25.15 -15.46
CA GLN A 572 23.56 -24.52 -14.54
C GLN A 572 22.88 -24.19 -13.21
N LYS A 573 21.61 -23.82 -13.25
CA LYS A 573 20.83 -23.32 -12.12
C LYS A 573 19.66 -24.23 -11.84
N SER A 574 19.41 -24.52 -10.57
CA SER A 574 18.20 -25.21 -10.12
C SER A 574 17.45 -24.34 -9.12
N TRP A 575 16.13 -24.44 -9.12
CA TRP A 575 15.27 -23.78 -8.17
C TRP A 575 14.63 -24.78 -7.22
N LEU A 576 14.71 -24.47 -5.93
CA LEU A 576 13.91 -25.10 -4.89
C LEU A 576 12.69 -24.22 -4.63
N ILE A 577 11.50 -24.81 -4.79
CA ILE A 577 10.23 -24.12 -4.59
C ILE A 577 9.60 -24.65 -3.31
N ILE A 578 9.30 -23.77 -2.38
CA ILE A 578 8.67 -24.07 -1.09
C ILE A 578 7.31 -23.42 -1.05
N ARG A 579 6.29 -24.17 -0.64
CA ARG A 579 4.91 -23.68 -0.55
C ARG A 579 4.42 -23.69 0.89
N THR A 580 3.73 -22.62 1.27
CA THR A 580 3.16 -22.43 2.61
C THR A 580 1.74 -21.88 2.52
N PRO A 581 0.89 -22.09 3.53
CA PRO A 581 -0.39 -21.40 3.63
C PRO A 581 -0.21 -19.90 3.88
N ASP A 582 -1.31 -19.15 3.76
CA ASP A 582 -1.35 -17.77 4.27
C ASP A 582 -1.12 -17.76 5.79
N MET A 583 -0.07 -17.06 6.20
CA MET A 583 0.33 -16.96 7.59
C MET A 583 0.82 -15.54 7.91
N PRO A 584 0.89 -15.13 9.20
CA PRO A 584 1.41 -13.83 9.57
C PRO A 584 2.83 -13.60 9.03
N GLY A 585 3.13 -12.39 8.57
CA GLY A 585 4.37 -12.06 7.86
C GLY A 585 5.63 -12.32 8.69
N LYS A 586 5.58 -12.04 9.99
CA LYS A 586 6.67 -12.39 10.93
C LYS A 586 6.92 -13.90 11.00
N ALA A 587 5.86 -14.71 11.02
CA ALA A 587 5.99 -16.16 11.11
C ALA A 587 6.53 -16.73 9.79
N TYR A 588 6.05 -16.21 8.65
CA TYR A 588 6.57 -16.56 7.32
C TYR A 588 8.06 -16.24 7.17
N VAL A 589 8.50 -15.02 7.52
CA VAL A 589 9.91 -14.61 7.43
C VAL A 589 10.80 -15.50 8.31
N ASN A 590 10.37 -15.81 9.53
CA ASN A 590 11.12 -16.67 10.44
C ASN A 590 11.27 -18.10 9.91
N LEU A 591 10.20 -18.67 9.36
CA LEU A 591 10.20 -20.01 8.77
C LEU A 591 11.17 -20.07 7.58
N ILE A 592 11.05 -19.13 6.64
CA ILE A 592 11.90 -19.10 5.46
C ILE A 592 13.36 -18.79 5.83
N SER A 593 13.63 -17.90 6.79
CA SER A 593 15.00 -17.63 7.23
C SER A 593 15.67 -18.87 7.82
N GLU A 594 14.92 -19.69 8.57
CA GLU A 594 15.48 -20.95 9.11
C GLU A 594 15.90 -21.90 7.98
N ILE A 595 15.12 -21.99 6.90
CA ILE A 595 15.44 -22.85 5.76
C ILE A 595 16.60 -22.29 4.95
N VAL A 596 16.65 -20.96 4.77
CA VAL A 596 17.77 -20.27 4.14
C VAL A 596 19.07 -20.54 4.92
N ASP A 597 19.03 -20.43 6.26
CA ASP A 597 20.20 -20.69 7.11
C ASP A 597 20.70 -22.15 6.98
N ILE A 598 19.78 -23.11 6.84
CA ILE A 598 20.12 -24.52 6.58
C ILE A 598 20.74 -24.66 5.18
N ALA A 599 20.13 -24.05 4.17
CA ALA A 599 20.60 -24.09 2.80
C ALA A 599 22.00 -23.50 2.64
N GLU A 600 22.29 -22.36 3.29
CA GLU A 600 23.61 -21.72 3.26
C GLU A 600 24.68 -22.57 3.97
N ARG A 601 24.35 -23.17 5.12
CA ARG A 601 25.29 -23.97 5.91
C ARG A 601 25.73 -25.24 5.18
N GLU A 602 24.81 -25.87 4.45
CA GLU A 602 25.04 -27.14 3.78
C GLU A 602 25.40 -26.98 2.29
N LEU A 603 25.56 -25.75 1.80
CA LEU A 603 25.79 -25.45 0.39
C LEU A 603 27.07 -26.14 -0.14
N PRO A 604 26.99 -26.87 -1.27
CA PRO A 604 28.17 -27.47 -1.89
C PRO A 604 29.23 -26.45 -2.29
N ASN A 605 30.51 -26.80 -2.14
CA ASN A 605 31.63 -25.96 -2.56
C ASN A 605 31.51 -25.59 -4.05
N GLY A 606 31.67 -24.30 -4.36
CA GLY A 606 31.59 -23.79 -5.73
C GLY A 606 30.17 -23.43 -6.20
N CYS A 607 29.13 -23.77 -5.42
CA CYS A 607 27.77 -23.30 -5.68
C CYS A 607 27.54 -21.93 -5.02
N LYS A 608 26.60 -21.16 -5.56
CA LYS A 608 26.10 -19.91 -5.00
C LYS A 608 24.62 -20.03 -4.73
N LEU A 609 24.20 -19.58 -3.55
CA LEU A 609 22.81 -19.48 -3.18
C LEU A 609 22.30 -18.08 -3.51
N ASN A 610 21.29 -18.01 -4.37
CA ASN A 610 20.60 -16.77 -4.69
C ASN A 610 19.15 -16.89 -4.21
N ILE A 611 18.80 -16.14 -3.18
CA ILE A 611 17.40 -16.05 -2.75
C ILE A 611 16.68 -15.20 -3.79
N GLN A 612 15.75 -15.80 -4.54
CA GLN A 612 14.94 -15.01 -5.45
C GLN A 612 14.19 -13.97 -4.65
N GLU A 613 14.27 -12.75 -5.14
CA GLU A 613 13.43 -11.69 -4.65
C GLU A 613 11.99 -12.11 -4.95
N GLY A 614 11.13 -12.09 -3.95
CA GLY A 614 9.78 -12.66 -4.03
C GLY A 614 9.02 -12.29 -2.76
N LEU A 615 7.99 -13.06 -2.41
CA LEU A 615 7.17 -12.78 -1.22
C LEU A 615 8.00 -12.61 0.07
N TYR A 616 9.08 -13.39 0.22
CA TYR A 616 10.01 -13.28 1.36
C TYR A 616 10.68 -11.91 1.45
N LYS A 617 11.35 -11.46 0.38
CA LYS A 617 11.99 -10.14 0.36
C LYS A 617 10.94 -9.02 0.46
N LEU A 618 9.78 -9.16 -0.16
CA LEU A 618 8.67 -8.21 -0.04
C LEU A 618 8.25 -8.02 1.43
N ILE A 619 7.92 -9.10 2.13
CA ILE A 619 7.51 -9.04 3.54
C ILE A 619 8.68 -8.56 4.43
N GLN A 620 9.92 -8.92 4.11
CA GLN A 620 11.09 -8.42 4.83
C GLN A 620 11.26 -6.90 4.66
N SER A 621 11.15 -6.38 3.43
CA SER A 621 11.17 -4.95 3.13
C SER A 621 10.01 -4.21 3.78
N ASP A 622 8.80 -4.76 3.78
CA ASP A 622 7.65 -4.16 4.49
C ASP A 622 7.94 -3.97 5.98
N ARG A 623 8.59 -4.94 6.60
CA ARG A 623 9.03 -4.81 8.01
C ARG A 623 10.12 -3.76 8.18
N GLN A 624 11.07 -3.65 7.25
CA GLN A 624 12.08 -2.58 7.26
C GLN A 624 11.41 -1.21 7.10
N ILE A 625 10.40 -1.08 6.23
CA ILE A 625 9.61 0.14 6.07
C ILE A 625 8.93 0.51 7.39
N VAL A 626 8.23 -0.43 8.04
CA VAL A 626 7.59 -0.18 9.34
C VAL A 626 8.61 0.27 10.40
N GLN A 627 9.79 -0.36 10.45
CA GLN A 627 10.86 0.05 11.36
C GLN A 627 11.41 1.43 11.03
N SER A 628 11.60 1.74 9.74
CA SER A 628 12.07 3.04 9.27
C SER A 628 11.05 4.14 9.60
N MET A 629 9.75 3.89 9.39
CA MET A 629 8.65 4.79 9.74
C MET A 629 8.58 5.03 11.25
N THR A 630 8.77 3.99 12.06
CA THR A 630 8.80 4.11 13.52
C THR A 630 9.99 4.97 13.96
N ARG A 631 11.18 4.72 13.40
CA ARG A 631 12.39 5.51 13.69
C ARG A 631 12.23 6.97 13.24
N SER A 632 11.65 7.19 12.06
CA SER A 632 11.33 8.51 11.54
C SER A 632 10.37 9.24 12.47
N ALA A 633 9.24 8.63 12.84
CA ALA A 633 8.25 9.23 13.75
C ALA A 633 8.86 9.62 15.11
N LEU A 634 9.72 8.76 15.67
CA LEU A 634 10.44 9.04 16.91
C LEU A 634 11.37 10.26 16.74
N SER A 635 12.15 10.30 15.65
CA SER A 635 13.06 11.41 15.36
C SER A 635 12.31 12.74 15.20
N THR A 636 11.16 12.73 14.51
CA THR A 636 10.28 13.89 14.32
C THR A 636 9.71 14.38 15.62
N THR A 637 9.28 13.46 16.49
CA THR A 637 8.77 13.79 17.82
C THR A 637 9.85 14.48 18.66
N CYS A 638 11.09 14.01 18.59
CA CYS A 638 12.22 14.68 19.25
C CYS A 638 12.49 16.08 18.68
N ILE A 639 12.49 16.25 17.36
CA ILE A 639 12.72 17.56 16.72
C ILE A 639 11.61 18.54 17.09
N ILE A 640 10.35 18.11 17.06
CA ILE A 640 9.20 18.93 17.47
C ILE A 640 9.31 19.31 18.95
N LEU A 641 9.70 18.38 19.83
CA LEU A 641 9.92 18.67 21.24
C LEU A 641 10.98 19.76 21.45
N ILE A 642 12.11 19.68 20.72
CA ILE A 642 13.18 20.69 20.77
C ILE A 642 12.64 22.05 20.34
N LEU A 643 11.94 22.11 19.19
CA LEU A 643 11.37 23.35 18.67
C LEU A 643 10.37 24.00 19.64
N LEU A 644 9.43 23.22 20.19
CA LEU A 644 8.44 23.71 21.14
C LEU A 644 9.08 24.16 22.45
N THR A 645 10.11 23.44 22.91
CA THR A 645 10.87 23.80 24.12
C THR A 645 11.60 25.13 23.92
N LEU A 646 12.28 25.30 22.79
CA LEU A 646 12.99 26.55 22.46
C LEU A 646 12.02 27.73 22.34
N LEU A 647 10.87 27.52 21.69
CA LEU A 647 9.87 28.55 21.49
C LEU A 647 9.24 29.02 22.81
N TRP A 648 8.73 28.08 23.60
CA TRP A 648 8.06 28.40 24.88
C TRP A 648 9.05 28.64 26.01
N ARG A 649 10.35 28.44 25.76
CA ARG A 649 11.43 28.50 26.76
C ARG A 649 11.10 27.64 27.98
N SER A 650 10.40 26.53 27.76
CA SER A 650 9.86 25.68 28.80
C SER A 650 9.76 24.24 28.32
N PHE A 651 10.65 23.40 28.86
CA PHE A 651 10.65 21.97 28.58
C PHE A 651 9.37 21.27 29.07
N LYS A 652 8.82 21.73 30.20
CA LYS A 652 7.56 21.20 30.74
C LYS A 652 6.39 21.40 29.77
N LEU A 653 6.29 22.58 29.16
CA LEU A 653 5.24 22.85 28.16
C LEU A 653 5.49 22.06 26.87
N GLY A 654 6.74 21.94 26.44
CA GLY A 654 7.12 21.12 25.28
C GLY A 654 6.70 19.65 25.43
N ILE A 655 7.04 19.01 26.56
CA ILE A 655 6.62 17.63 26.86
C ILE A 655 5.10 17.51 26.89
N MET A 656 4.41 18.45 27.56
CA MET A 656 2.95 18.39 27.68
C MET A 656 2.27 18.43 26.29
N ALA A 657 2.75 19.26 25.38
CA ALA A 657 2.23 19.32 24.02
C ALA A 657 2.51 18.04 23.22
N VAL A 658 3.72 17.49 23.32
CA VAL A 658 4.06 16.21 22.67
C VAL A 658 3.23 15.06 23.24
N ALA A 659 3.01 15.00 24.55
CA ALA A 659 2.21 13.97 25.20
C ALA A 659 0.75 13.98 24.73
N VAL A 660 0.14 15.16 24.60
CA VAL A 660 -1.24 15.30 24.09
C VAL A 660 -1.33 14.83 22.63
N ASN A 661 -0.34 15.16 21.79
CA ASN A 661 -0.31 14.70 20.41
C ASN A 661 -0.09 13.17 20.32
N LEU A 662 0.77 12.60 21.16
CA LEU A 662 0.99 11.14 21.20
C LEU A 662 -0.26 10.40 21.65
N LEU A 663 -1.06 10.96 22.57
CA LEU A 663 -2.33 10.37 22.98
C LEU A 663 -3.30 10.20 21.79
N ALA A 664 -3.33 11.18 20.88
CA ALA A 664 -4.12 11.12 19.65
C ALA A 664 -3.55 10.17 18.59
N VAL A 665 -2.26 9.84 18.63
CA VAL A 665 -1.62 8.86 17.72
C VAL A 665 -1.85 7.42 18.20
N VAL A 666 -1.91 7.21 19.52
CA VAL A 666 -2.15 5.89 20.13
C VAL A 666 -3.63 5.50 20.10
N PHE A 667 -4.53 6.47 20.21
CA PHE A 667 -5.96 6.27 20.05
C PHE A 667 -6.31 6.05 18.58
#